data_AF-A0A2E1AGQ2-F1
#
_entry.id   AF-A0A2E1AGQ2-F1
#
_cell.length_a   1.000
_cell.length_b   1.000
_cell.length_c   1.000
_cell.angle_alpha   90.00
_cell.angle_beta   90.00
_cell.angle_gamma   90.00
#
_symmetry.space_group_name_H-M   'P 1'
#
loop_
_entity.id
_entity.type
_entity.pdbx_description
1 polymer ?
#
loop_
_entity_poly.entity_id
_entity_poly.type
_entity_poly.pdbx_seq_one_letter_code
_entity_poly.pdbx_strand_id
1 'polypeptide(L)'
;MKIQTPYFPIGSSYYPPTHDSADWPRDIANMQRAGLNIIRTAELITSWDYIEPRRGQPEFDWLDHTFELAAAQGMQIVLGTGSCNPPIWMLEHYPDLQRVSREGMKYPTNTVWGWACVNNPGLRSEVTRYLTILLKRYSSNPTLYCWQIDNQIGHGTAFTEAEHSHGRRYGYWCYCDHCERLFREYIQTKYEKIDALNEAWAWDPTHYRYYDWHQIQLPRSMPAEWGNGTAWLDFRIFVQRSIADYVRFQHALIKAYDPNQITMHNLYDCLRPDLGARNEPNHWDIGGITDIIGHDIYPSENNFRKDPSFSSWFFDFAYSVAHHNDKTMWVPELESGPIGGFSAGPNFATGPLDIKRFNIACVGHGAKCMLYQGYRDWNFIPLTWGALVDFHGQPTARYHAAAEVNHIIKQHEAFFLDALPPQAQVAFYHSHENVILLDGQANEQFLYRALRGAHLALWEADYTLQFVEPRFLGETTADYRVILLPFVMHLPETHAESLREFVQQGGTVIGFAKLGHVNERGWAWNNRPGAGLTSLFGATETHIEVFREPHEKITLQVDHGSDLFDGIEADNLAGFWHRQEFDLSDDVEVLARFLDGAPAIIRRQHGQGHAILIATHLDMAYWEHPDPDLRKLFDNLMALSGVKKDVLLSGENAEYIRQRVDAHLLVDADQYAILLNNEGESAVDVTVRVPAAKEITMATEMFTEAKLELTQTDCAQFSLHLPAEDGAIVLLN
;
A
#
# COMPACT_ATOMS: atom_id res chain seq x y z
N MET A 1 6.56 11.44 -15.26
CA MET A 1 5.97 11.34 -16.61
C MET A 1 5.41 9.94 -16.74
N LYS A 2 4.09 9.80 -16.91
CA LYS A 2 3.45 8.50 -17.10
C LYS A 2 4.04 7.84 -18.35
N ILE A 3 4.61 6.65 -18.20
CA ILE A 3 5.08 5.87 -19.34
C ILE A 3 3.85 5.39 -20.09
N GLN A 4 3.73 5.79 -21.36
CA GLN A 4 2.74 5.21 -22.26
C GLN A 4 3.27 3.86 -22.76
N THR A 5 2.56 2.79 -22.43
CA THR A 5 2.86 1.46 -22.93
C THR A 5 2.03 1.22 -24.20
N PRO A 6 2.59 0.61 -25.26
CA PRO A 6 1.86 0.41 -26.51
C PRO A 6 0.77 -0.68 -26.41
N TYR A 7 0.74 -1.42 -25.31
CA TYR A 7 -0.21 -2.49 -25.01
C TYR A 7 -0.34 -2.61 -23.47
N PHE A 8 -1.38 -3.32 -23.00
CA PHE A 8 -1.58 -3.59 -21.57
C PHE A 8 -0.68 -4.78 -21.15
N PRO A 9 0.32 -4.59 -20.27
CA PRO A 9 1.23 -5.67 -19.87
C PRO A 9 0.50 -6.69 -18.99
N ILE A 10 0.37 -7.92 -19.49
CA ILE A 10 -0.22 -9.05 -18.79
C ILE A 10 0.78 -10.20 -18.89
N GLY A 11 1.22 -10.73 -17.77
CA GLY A 11 2.31 -11.70 -17.77
C GLY A 11 2.33 -12.60 -16.57
N SER A 12 3.43 -13.31 -16.41
CA SER A 12 3.66 -14.12 -15.22
C SER A 12 5.15 -14.31 -14.98
N SER A 13 5.51 -14.58 -13.72
CA SER A 13 6.84 -15.09 -13.44
C SER A 13 7.03 -16.51 -13.95
N TYR A 14 8.19 -16.74 -14.56
CA TYR A 14 8.60 -18.05 -15.03
C TYR A 14 10.11 -18.20 -14.84
N TYR A 15 10.52 -19.35 -14.29
CA TYR A 15 11.91 -19.59 -13.90
C TYR A 15 12.40 -20.88 -14.59
N PRO A 16 12.83 -20.77 -15.87
CA PRO A 16 13.18 -21.92 -16.70
C PRO A 16 14.14 -22.92 -16.04
N PRO A 17 15.20 -22.50 -15.31
CA PRO A 17 16.13 -23.45 -14.68
C PRO A 17 15.50 -24.34 -13.61
N THR A 18 14.28 -24.05 -13.15
CA THR A 18 13.55 -24.87 -12.18
C THR A 18 12.75 -26.03 -12.82
N HIS A 19 12.71 -26.08 -14.16
CA HIS A 19 11.96 -27.05 -14.96
C HIS A 19 12.85 -27.75 -16.00
N ASP A 20 12.34 -28.82 -16.62
CA ASP A 20 13.01 -29.47 -17.74
C ASP A 20 13.04 -28.54 -18.96
N SER A 21 14.22 -28.35 -19.58
CA SER A 21 14.38 -27.55 -20.79
C SER A 21 13.49 -27.97 -21.97
N ALA A 22 13.08 -29.24 -22.03
CA ALA A 22 12.14 -29.71 -23.05
C ALA A 22 10.73 -29.10 -22.90
N ASP A 23 10.39 -28.60 -21.71
CA ASP A 23 9.08 -27.99 -21.42
C ASP A 23 9.02 -26.50 -21.80
N TRP A 24 10.16 -25.78 -21.82
CA TRP A 24 10.16 -24.32 -21.98
C TRP A 24 9.42 -23.82 -23.23
N PRO A 25 9.60 -24.42 -24.44
CA PRO A 25 8.88 -23.95 -25.62
C PRO A 25 7.36 -24.14 -25.51
N ARG A 26 6.91 -25.23 -24.87
CA ARG A 26 5.49 -25.50 -24.64
C ARG A 26 4.92 -24.51 -23.64
N ASP A 27 5.61 -24.30 -22.53
CA ASP A 27 5.16 -23.43 -21.45
C ASP A 27 5.01 -21.98 -21.94
N ILE A 28 6.01 -21.44 -22.65
CA ILE A 28 5.94 -20.08 -23.22
C ILE A 28 4.85 -19.97 -24.29
N ALA A 29 4.66 -21.00 -25.13
CA ALA A 29 3.56 -21.00 -26.10
C ALA A 29 2.17 -21.06 -25.42
N ASN A 30 2.05 -21.76 -24.29
CA ASN A 30 0.81 -21.77 -23.50
C ASN A 30 0.57 -20.40 -22.84
N MET A 31 1.61 -19.74 -22.31
CA MET A 31 1.49 -18.38 -21.77
C MET A 31 0.92 -17.43 -22.84
N GLN A 32 1.47 -17.45 -24.05
CA GLN A 32 0.97 -16.63 -25.17
C GLN A 32 -0.51 -16.93 -25.49
N ARG A 33 -0.90 -18.21 -25.52
CA ARG A 33 -2.30 -18.61 -25.77
C ARG A 33 -3.27 -18.18 -24.68
N ALA A 34 -2.80 -17.99 -23.45
CA ALA A 34 -3.58 -17.43 -22.35
C ALA A 34 -3.72 -15.90 -22.41
N GLY A 35 -3.19 -15.25 -23.45
CA GLY A 35 -3.17 -13.80 -23.58
C GLY A 35 -2.02 -13.12 -22.86
N LEU A 36 -1.07 -13.87 -22.29
CA LEU A 36 0.13 -13.29 -21.67
C LEU A 36 1.09 -12.76 -22.74
N ASN A 37 1.64 -11.57 -22.50
CA ASN A 37 2.61 -10.89 -23.36
C ASN A 37 3.94 -10.57 -22.64
N ILE A 38 4.04 -10.84 -21.34
CA ILE A 38 5.23 -10.59 -20.51
C ILE A 38 5.67 -11.86 -19.76
N ILE A 39 6.98 -12.09 -19.69
CA ILE A 39 7.62 -13.02 -18.76
C ILE A 39 8.46 -12.21 -17.76
N ARG A 40 8.24 -12.42 -16.46
CA ARG A 40 9.09 -11.87 -15.39
C ARG A 40 10.07 -12.94 -14.91
N THR A 41 11.37 -12.63 -14.83
CA THR A 41 12.36 -13.61 -14.38
C THR A 41 13.63 -12.97 -13.80
N ALA A 42 14.39 -13.78 -13.05
CA ALA A 42 15.70 -13.46 -12.48
C ALA A 42 15.75 -12.30 -11.46
N GLU A 43 14.61 -11.86 -10.93
CA GLU A 43 14.54 -10.84 -9.87
C GLU A 43 14.95 -11.39 -8.50
N LEU A 44 14.44 -12.56 -8.13
CA LEU A 44 14.72 -13.25 -6.87
C LEU A 44 15.17 -14.67 -7.13
N ILE A 45 14.42 -15.40 -7.95
CA ILE A 45 14.58 -16.83 -8.19
C ILE A 45 15.38 -17.06 -9.47
N THR A 46 16.28 -18.04 -9.43
CA THR A 46 17.22 -18.33 -10.53
C THR A 46 17.87 -17.04 -11.03
N SER A 47 18.41 -16.25 -10.10
CA SER A 47 18.81 -14.86 -10.31
C SER A 47 20.33 -14.73 -10.41
N TRP A 48 20.97 -13.89 -9.58
CA TRP A 48 22.40 -13.59 -9.71
C TRP A 48 23.29 -14.83 -9.53
N ASP A 49 22.99 -15.70 -8.58
CA ASP A 49 23.78 -16.92 -8.33
C ASP A 49 23.68 -17.96 -9.46
N TYR A 50 22.58 -17.99 -10.21
CA TYR A 50 22.42 -18.82 -11.41
C TYR A 50 23.06 -18.19 -12.64
N ILE A 51 23.05 -16.87 -12.75
CA ILE A 51 23.63 -16.15 -13.89
C ILE A 51 25.14 -16.03 -13.73
N GLU A 52 25.65 -15.88 -12.50
CA GLU A 52 27.08 -15.76 -12.19
C GLU A 52 27.46 -16.67 -11.01
N PRO A 53 27.51 -18.00 -11.25
CA PRO A 53 27.80 -18.98 -10.20
C PRO A 53 29.21 -18.83 -9.61
N ARG A 54 30.12 -18.18 -10.35
CA ARG A 54 31.44 -17.79 -9.87
C ARG A 54 31.75 -16.36 -10.31
N ARG A 55 32.44 -15.61 -9.45
CA ARG A 55 32.82 -14.22 -9.73
C ARG A 55 33.48 -14.05 -11.10
N GLY A 56 32.86 -13.25 -11.95
CA GLY A 56 33.33 -12.92 -13.30
C GLY A 56 33.13 -14.03 -14.34
N GLN A 57 32.41 -15.11 -14.03
CA GLN A 57 32.15 -16.24 -14.93
C GLN A 57 30.63 -16.44 -15.09
N PRO A 58 29.96 -15.57 -15.87
CA PRO A 58 28.54 -15.70 -16.08
C PRO A 58 28.19 -16.85 -17.03
N GLU A 59 27.08 -17.54 -16.76
CA GLU A 59 26.50 -18.62 -17.54
C GLU A 59 25.13 -18.18 -18.08
N PHE A 60 25.05 -17.86 -19.38
CA PHE A 60 23.87 -17.23 -19.99
C PHE A 60 22.95 -18.15 -20.77
N ASP A 61 23.36 -19.40 -21.03
CA ASP A 61 22.68 -20.28 -22.00
C ASP A 61 21.16 -20.37 -21.77
N TRP A 62 20.73 -20.55 -20.52
CA TRP A 62 19.31 -20.63 -20.18
C TRP A 62 18.58 -19.30 -20.38
N LEU A 63 19.21 -18.18 -20.02
CA LEU A 63 18.60 -16.86 -20.10
C LEU A 63 18.50 -16.41 -21.55
N ASP A 64 19.56 -16.61 -22.34
CA ASP A 64 19.55 -16.36 -23.78
C ASP A 64 18.46 -17.16 -24.49
N HIS A 65 18.35 -18.46 -24.19
CA HIS A 65 17.31 -19.31 -24.75
C HIS A 65 15.90 -18.82 -24.36
N THR A 66 15.74 -18.29 -23.14
CA THR A 66 14.47 -17.70 -22.69
C THR A 66 14.11 -16.45 -23.50
N PHE A 67 15.08 -15.58 -23.76
CA PHE A 67 14.91 -14.42 -24.64
C PHE A 67 14.55 -14.85 -26.07
N GLU A 68 15.21 -15.86 -26.62
CA GLU A 68 14.91 -16.40 -27.95
C GLU A 68 13.49 -16.97 -28.05
N LEU A 69 13.06 -17.76 -27.06
CA LEU A 69 11.70 -18.32 -27.02
C LEU A 69 10.63 -17.24 -26.84
N ALA A 70 10.87 -16.26 -25.96
CA ALA A 70 9.97 -15.13 -25.77
C ALA A 70 9.82 -14.33 -27.07
N ALA A 71 10.93 -14.00 -27.74
CA ALA A 71 10.93 -13.33 -29.03
C ALA A 71 10.15 -14.12 -30.09
N ALA A 72 10.34 -15.44 -30.16
CA ALA A 72 9.65 -16.31 -31.11
C ALA A 72 8.13 -16.35 -30.90
N GLN A 73 7.64 -16.08 -29.68
CA GLN A 73 6.20 -15.98 -29.37
C GLN A 73 5.68 -14.54 -29.34
N GLY A 74 6.52 -13.54 -29.65
CA GLY A 74 6.15 -12.13 -29.57
C GLY A 74 5.90 -11.63 -28.14
N MET A 75 6.46 -12.31 -27.14
CA MET A 75 6.43 -11.92 -25.74
C MET A 75 7.65 -11.06 -25.40
N GLN A 76 7.54 -10.23 -24.37
CA GLN A 76 8.66 -9.45 -23.83
C GLN A 76 9.05 -9.94 -22.43
N ILE A 77 10.20 -9.47 -21.94
CA ILE A 77 10.79 -9.88 -20.66
C ILE A 77 10.94 -8.68 -19.72
N VAL A 78 10.45 -8.85 -18.50
CA VAL A 78 10.85 -8.05 -17.34
C VAL A 78 12.01 -8.80 -16.68
N LEU A 79 13.22 -8.24 -16.79
CA LEU A 79 14.44 -8.88 -16.29
C LEU A 79 14.86 -8.28 -14.95
N GLY A 80 14.99 -9.13 -13.94
CA GLY A 80 15.45 -8.73 -12.63
C GLY A 80 16.96 -8.45 -12.54
N THR A 81 17.36 -7.56 -11.63
CA THR A 81 18.78 -7.34 -11.31
C THR A 81 19.35 -8.40 -10.37
N GLY A 82 18.54 -9.31 -9.82
CA GLY A 82 18.99 -10.37 -8.91
C GLY A 82 19.67 -9.91 -7.62
N SER A 83 19.63 -8.61 -7.32
CA SER A 83 20.44 -8.01 -6.25
C SER A 83 19.94 -8.33 -4.84
N CYS A 84 18.70 -8.83 -4.70
CA CYS A 84 18.09 -9.16 -3.41
C CYS A 84 18.70 -10.42 -2.78
N ASN A 85 19.25 -11.32 -3.61
CA ASN A 85 19.91 -12.54 -3.17
C ASN A 85 21.30 -12.68 -3.83
N PRO A 86 22.30 -11.92 -3.36
CA PRO A 86 23.65 -12.01 -3.92
C PRO A 86 24.26 -13.41 -3.75
N PRO A 87 25.17 -13.85 -4.64
CA PRO A 87 25.77 -15.17 -4.57
C PRO A 87 26.61 -15.38 -3.30
N ILE A 88 26.59 -16.60 -2.77
CA ILE A 88 27.30 -16.92 -1.51
C ILE A 88 28.82 -16.77 -1.60
N TRP A 89 29.40 -16.91 -2.81
CA TRP A 89 30.83 -16.72 -3.04
C TRP A 89 31.29 -15.30 -2.68
N MET A 90 30.37 -14.31 -2.62
CA MET A 90 30.71 -12.95 -2.19
C MET A 90 31.27 -12.90 -0.76
N LEU A 91 30.91 -13.85 0.11
CA LEU A 91 31.44 -13.93 1.48
C LEU A 91 32.94 -14.27 1.54
N GLU A 92 33.50 -14.88 0.49
CA GLU A 92 34.94 -15.13 0.39
C GLU A 92 35.73 -13.82 0.21
N HIS A 93 35.09 -12.82 -0.40
CA HIS A 93 35.67 -11.50 -0.66
C HIS A 93 35.26 -10.44 0.36
N TYR A 94 34.05 -10.58 0.92
CA TYR A 94 33.43 -9.63 1.85
C TYR A 94 32.85 -10.38 3.08
N PRO A 95 33.69 -10.79 4.05
CA PRO A 95 33.24 -11.57 5.21
C PRO A 95 32.27 -10.84 6.16
N ASP A 96 32.13 -9.52 6.00
CA ASP A 96 31.25 -8.61 6.74
C ASP A 96 29.99 -8.21 5.96
N LEU A 97 29.69 -8.90 4.84
CA LEU A 97 28.56 -8.59 3.96
C LEU A 97 27.19 -8.81 4.60
N GLN A 98 27.07 -9.80 5.48
CA GLN A 98 25.81 -10.13 6.15
C GLN A 98 25.30 -8.96 7.00
N ARG A 99 23.99 -8.79 7.04
CA ARG A 99 23.33 -7.93 8.02
C ARG A 99 23.60 -8.44 9.42
N VAL A 100 23.62 -7.50 10.37
CA VAL A 100 23.86 -7.79 11.79
C VAL A 100 22.67 -7.32 12.60
N SER A 101 22.11 -8.18 13.45
CA SER A 101 21.00 -7.84 14.34
C SER A 101 21.42 -6.86 15.43
N ARG A 102 20.44 -6.37 16.18
CA ARG A 102 20.65 -5.55 17.39
C ARG A 102 21.55 -6.26 18.43
N GLU A 103 21.56 -7.58 18.45
CA GLU A 103 22.35 -8.38 19.39
C GLU A 103 23.72 -8.78 18.82
N GLY A 104 24.06 -8.31 17.62
CA GLY A 104 25.33 -8.64 16.96
C GLY A 104 25.30 -9.95 16.16
N MET A 105 24.12 -10.56 15.97
CA MET A 105 24.00 -11.82 15.23
C MET A 105 24.01 -11.57 13.72
N LYS A 106 24.85 -12.28 12.97
CA LYS A 106 24.82 -12.25 11.51
C LYS A 106 23.57 -12.95 10.99
N TYR A 107 22.91 -12.31 10.02
CA TYR A 107 21.72 -12.85 9.39
C TYR A 107 22.05 -14.15 8.62
N PRO A 108 21.29 -15.23 8.77
CA PRO A 108 21.61 -16.54 8.19
C PRO A 108 21.56 -16.54 6.67
N THR A 109 22.53 -17.20 6.02
CA THR A 109 22.65 -17.25 4.54
C THR A 109 21.98 -18.47 3.90
N ASN A 110 21.31 -19.31 4.70
CA ASN A 110 20.45 -20.41 4.24
C ASN A 110 18.96 -20.02 4.27
N THR A 111 18.69 -18.71 4.31
CA THR A 111 17.38 -18.11 4.08
C THR A 111 17.31 -17.59 2.65
N VAL A 112 16.10 -17.31 2.15
CA VAL A 112 15.88 -17.19 0.70
C VAL A 112 16.38 -15.86 0.10
N TRP A 113 16.32 -14.71 0.81
CA TRP A 113 16.88 -13.43 0.35
C TRP A 113 17.04 -12.38 1.47
N GLY A 114 17.60 -11.22 1.13
CA GLY A 114 17.63 -10.06 2.03
C GLY A 114 18.68 -10.11 3.14
N TRP A 115 19.63 -11.07 3.06
CA TRP A 115 20.65 -11.32 4.07
C TRP A 115 21.82 -10.33 4.03
N ALA A 116 22.08 -9.70 2.88
CA ALA A 116 23.21 -8.81 2.67
C ALA A 116 22.90 -7.36 3.08
N CYS A 117 23.92 -6.64 3.57
CA CYS A 117 23.79 -5.24 3.95
C CYS A 117 23.90 -4.33 2.72
N VAL A 118 22.82 -3.60 2.39
CA VAL A 118 22.74 -2.63 1.27
C VAL A 118 23.72 -1.46 1.37
N ASN A 119 24.24 -1.20 2.59
CA ASN A 119 25.23 -0.18 2.88
C ASN A 119 26.67 -0.69 2.81
N ASN A 120 26.89 -2.00 2.58
CA ASN A 120 28.23 -2.55 2.43
C ASN A 120 28.83 -2.09 1.06
N PRO A 121 30.00 -1.44 1.04
CA PRO A 121 30.61 -0.96 -0.20
C PRO A 121 31.02 -2.11 -1.15
N GLY A 122 31.34 -3.30 -0.61
CA GLY A 122 31.58 -4.51 -1.37
C GLY A 122 30.37 -4.98 -2.15
N LEU A 123 29.18 -4.96 -1.52
CA LEU A 123 27.92 -5.26 -2.21
C LEU A 123 27.70 -4.31 -3.38
N ARG A 124 27.75 -2.99 -3.13
CA ARG A 124 27.52 -1.98 -4.17
C ARG A 124 28.51 -2.09 -5.33
N SER A 125 29.78 -2.40 -5.04
CA SER A 125 30.80 -2.65 -6.05
C SER A 125 30.48 -3.87 -6.91
N GLU A 126 30.08 -4.99 -6.29
CA GLU A 126 29.75 -6.21 -7.04
C GLU A 126 28.44 -6.09 -7.81
N VAL A 127 27.42 -5.42 -7.27
CA VAL A 127 26.19 -5.10 -8.00
C VAL A 127 26.51 -4.24 -9.22
N THR A 128 27.38 -3.23 -9.07
CA THR A 128 27.83 -2.41 -10.21
C THR A 128 28.45 -3.27 -11.31
N ARG A 129 29.34 -4.19 -10.92
CA ARG A 129 30.06 -5.07 -11.84
C ARG A 129 29.11 -6.05 -12.54
N TYR A 130 28.28 -6.74 -11.77
CA TYR A 130 27.32 -7.72 -12.28
C TYR A 130 26.26 -7.07 -13.17
N LEU A 131 25.65 -5.97 -12.72
CA LEU A 131 24.64 -5.29 -13.51
C LEU A 131 25.23 -4.71 -14.81
N THR A 132 26.48 -4.24 -14.79
CA THR A 132 27.21 -3.86 -16.01
C THR A 132 27.34 -5.02 -17.01
N ILE A 133 27.55 -6.26 -16.54
CA ILE A 133 27.62 -7.45 -17.40
C ILE A 133 26.25 -7.70 -18.06
N LEU A 134 25.18 -7.66 -17.27
CA LEU A 134 23.80 -7.82 -17.76
C LEU A 134 23.41 -6.73 -18.77
N LEU A 135 23.66 -5.47 -18.44
CA LEU A 135 23.32 -4.32 -19.28
C LEU A 135 24.03 -4.40 -20.64
N LYS A 136 25.33 -4.71 -20.67
CA LYS A 136 26.07 -4.88 -21.93
C LYS A 136 25.50 -5.99 -22.81
N ARG A 137 24.87 -7.00 -22.23
CA ARG A 137 24.32 -8.14 -22.95
C ARG A 137 22.89 -7.89 -23.44
N TYR A 138 22.03 -7.36 -22.58
CA TYR A 138 20.58 -7.36 -22.81
C TYR A 138 19.98 -5.97 -23.12
N SER A 139 20.64 -4.85 -22.81
CA SER A 139 20.04 -3.51 -23.00
C SER A 139 19.67 -3.17 -24.45
N SER A 140 20.28 -3.83 -25.44
CA SER A 140 19.93 -3.62 -26.87
C SER A 140 18.96 -4.68 -27.42
N ASN A 141 18.53 -5.63 -26.59
CA ASN A 141 17.64 -6.70 -27.01
C ASN A 141 16.18 -6.18 -27.03
N PRO A 142 15.48 -6.19 -28.18
CA PRO A 142 14.11 -5.66 -28.29
C PRO A 142 13.07 -6.46 -27.48
N THR A 143 13.41 -7.67 -27.04
CA THR A 143 12.58 -8.49 -26.16
C THR A 143 12.66 -8.03 -24.70
N LEU A 144 13.66 -7.24 -24.31
CA LEU A 144 13.72 -6.65 -22.98
C LEU A 144 12.71 -5.48 -22.88
N TYR A 145 11.72 -5.62 -22.01
CA TYR A 145 10.71 -4.60 -21.76
C TYR A 145 11.11 -3.65 -20.63
N CYS A 146 11.53 -4.22 -19.50
CA CYS A 146 11.76 -3.48 -18.26
C CYS A 146 12.84 -4.17 -17.41
N TRP A 147 13.63 -3.38 -16.69
CA TRP A 147 14.44 -3.90 -15.59
C TRP A 147 13.68 -3.82 -14.28
N GLN A 148 13.54 -4.95 -13.60
CA GLN A 148 13.13 -4.96 -12.20
C GLN A 148 14.36 -4.85 -11.31
N ILE A 149 14.47 -3.75 -10.57
CA ILE A 149 15.53 -3.52 -9.58
C ILE A 149 15.17 -4.33 -8.34
N ASP A 150 16.05 -5.22 -7.88
CA ASP A 150 15.87 -5.97 -6.63
C ASP A 150 14.52 -6.75 -6.57
N ASN A 151 14.09 -7.21 -5.40
CA ASN A 151 12.77 -7.78 -5.21
C ASN A 151 12.29 -7.55 -3.77
N GLN A 152 11.16 -6.85 -3.60
CA GLN A 152 10.55 -6.57 -2.29
C GLN A 152 11.61 -6.10 -1.28
N ILE A 153 12.29 -4.99 -1.56
CA ILE A 153 13.42 -4.58 -0.71
C ILE A 153 12.93 -4.30 0.72
N GLY A 154 13.70 -4.76 1.71
CA GLY A 154 13.29 -4.68 3.12
C GLY A 154 12.50 -5.91 3.60
N HIS A 155 12.01 -6.76 2.69
CA HIS A 155 11.25 -8.00 2.96
C HIS A 155 12.08 -9.16 3.52
N GLY A 156 13.06 -8.87 4.38
CA GLY A 156 13.89 -9.87 5.05
C GLY A 156 13.24 -10.48 6.30
N THR A 157 11.92 -10.36 6.49
CA THR A 157 11.26 -10.60 7.79
C THR A 157 9.80 -11.05 7.75
N ALA A 158 9.21 -11.34 6.59
CA ALA A 158 7.78 -11.63 6.49
C ALA A 158 7.41 -13.12 6.62
N PHE A 159 8.30 -14.08 6.33
CA PHE A 159 7.96 -15.53 6.42
C PHE A 159 7.99 -16.09 7.84
N THR A 160 7.70 -15.26 8.83
CA THR A 160 8.08 -15.55 10.21
C THR A 160 7.01 -15.22 11.24
N GLU A 161 5.74 -15.49 10.93
CA GLU A 161 4.72 -15.72 11.98
C GLU A 161 5.18 -16.79 13.00
N ALA A 162 6.03 -17.74 12.57
CA ALA A 162 6.70 -18.69 13.46
C ALA A 162 7.75 -18.08 14.40
N GLU A 163 8.19 -16.83 14.21
CA GLU A 163 9.26 -16.20 15.00
C GLU A 163 8.79 -15.48 16.26
N HIS A 164 7.53 -15.03 16.35
CA HIS A 164 7.01 -14.45 17.61
C HIS A 164 6.93 -15.49 18.74
N SER A 165 6.83 -16.78 18.40
CA SER A 165 6.72 -17.87 19.36
C SER A 165 8.06 -18.43 19.87
N HIS A 166 9.20 -18.10 19.26
CA HIS A 166 10.50 -18.75 19.56
C HIS A 166 11.62 -17.85 20.12
N GLY A 167 11.35 -16.58 20.40
CA GLY A 167 12.32 -15.65 20.98
C GLY A 167 13.39 -15.23 19.96
N ARG A 168 13.27 -14.00 19.43
CA ARG A 168 14.08 -13.48 18.32
C ARG A 168 15.60 -13.60 18.56
N ARG A 169 16.34 -13.95 17.50
CA ARG A 169 17.80 -13.79 17.41
C ARG A 169 18.29 -13.01 16.18
N TYR A 170 17.46 -12.83 15.16
CA TYR A 170 17.78 -12.06 13.95
C TYR A 170 16.84 -10.85 13.87
N GLY A 171 17.35 -9.69 13.46
CA GLY A 171 16.64 -8.41 13.52
C GLY A 171 16.28 -7.85 12.14
N TYR A 172 15.24 -7.01 12.10
CA TYR A 172 14.71 -6.30 10.92
C TYR A 172 15.70 -5.27 10.34
N TRP A 173 16.68 -4.84 11.12
CA TRP A 173 17.63 -3.81 10.73
C TRP A 173 19.07 -4.28 10.82
N CYS A 174 19.94 -3.60 10.07
CA CYS A 174 21.36 -3.87 10.08
C CYS A 174 22.09 -2.91 11.02
N TYR A 175 22.77 -3.47 12.03
CA TYR A 175 23.58 -2.77 13.02
C TYR A 175 25.09 -2.98 12.82
N CYS A 176 25.52 -3.21 11.57
CA CYS A 176 26.94 -3.36 11.25
C CYS A 176 27.66 -2.01 11.21
N ASP A 177 28.99 -2.04 11.22
CA ASP A 177 29.84 -0.84 11.27
C ASP A 177 29.62 0.11 10.08
N HIS A 178 29.25 -0.42 8.91
CA HIS A 178 28.90 0.41 7.73
C HIS A 178 27.64 1.24 7.98
N CYS A 179 26.60 0.63 8.55
CA CYS A 179 25.38 1.33 8.93
C CYS A 179 25.63 2.35 10.03
N GLU A 180 26.42 2.01 11.06
CA GLU A 180 26.71 2.91 12.17
C GLU A 180 27.51 4.14 11.72
N ARG A 181 28.47 3.97 10.81
CA ARG A 181 29.22 5.08 10.22
C ARG A 181 28.29 6.00 9.41
N LEU A 182 27.49 5.44 8.50
CA LEU A 182 26.58 6.23 7.66
C LEU A 182 25.47 6.91 8.48
N PHE A 183 25.00 6.28 9.54
CA PHE A 183 24.05 6.90 10.47
C PHE A 183 24.69 8.11 11.17
N ARG A 184 25.93 8.00 11.65
CA ARG A 184 26.65 9.15 12.22
C ARG A 184 26.81 10.30 11.23
N GLU A 185 27.11 10.00 9.96
CA GLU A 185 27.17 11.01 8.89
C GLU A 185 25.81 11.67 8.63
N TYR A 186 24.73 10.87 8.62
CA TYR A 186 23.36 11.37 8.50
C TYR A 186 22.99 12.32 9.65
N ILE A 187 23.25 11.93 10.91
CA ILE A 187 22.97 12.73 12.09
C ILE A 187 23.80 14.03 12.11
N GLN A 188 25.08 13.95 11.74
CA GLN A 188 25.94 15.14 11.58
C GLN A 188 25.36 16.13 10.58
N THR A 189 24.88 15.62 9.44
CA THR A 189 24.27 16.44 8.38
C THR A 189 22.94 17.04 8.83
N LYS A 190 22.08 16.25 9.49
CA LYS A 190 20.74 16.68 9.93
C LYS A 190 20.80 17.80 10.96
N TYR A 191 21.69 17.70 11.96
CA TYR A 191 21.72 18.64 13.08
C TYR A 191 22.79 19.71 12.96
N GLU A 192 23.82 19.50 12.14
CA GLU A 192 25.00 20.36 11.91
C GLU A 192 25.90 20.62 13.13
N LYS A 193 25.30 20.77 14.32
CA LYS A 193 25.93 21.07 15.61
C LYS A 193 25.47 20.07 16.65
N ILE A 194 26.42 19.59 17.46
CA ILE A 194 26.12 18.59 18.49
C ILE A 194 25.20 19.13 19.59
N ASP A 195 25.20 20.44 19.85
CA ASP A 195 24.26 21.07 20.77
C ASP A 195 22.81 20.97 20.29
N ALA A 196 22.56 21.10 18.97
CA ALA A 196 21.23 20.93 18.40
C ALA A 196 20.76 19.48 18.49
N LEU A 197 21.66 18.51 18.29
CA LEU A 197 21.39 17.10 18.55
C LEU A 197 21.03 16.86 20.02
N ASN A 198 21.83 17.37 20.95
CA ASN A 198 21.59 17.24 22.39
C ASN A 198 20.25 17.85 22.81
N GLU A 199 19.87 18.97 22.20
CA GLU A 199 18.56 19.57 22.43
C GLU A 199 17.45 18.67 21.87
N ALA A 200 17.56 18.18 20.63
CA ALA A 200 16.52 17.34 20.04
C ALA A 200 16.33 16.01 20.77
N TRP A 201 17.44 15.34 21.12
CA TRP A 201 17.44 14.05 21.80
C TRP A 201 17.26 14.17 23.33
N ALA A 202 16.88 15.33 23.88
CA ALA A 202 16.58 15.47 25.31
C ALA A 202 15.17 14.93 25.68
N TRP A 203 14.94 13.63 25.48
CA TRP A 203 13.62 12.99 25.65
C TRP A 203 13.27 12.60 27.09
N ASP A 204 14.28 12.38 27.93
CA ASP A 204 14.11 11.93 29.31
C ASP A 204 15.12 12.64 30.25
N PRO A 205 14.85 12.73 31.58
CA PRO A 205 15.73 13.45 32.50
C PRO A 205 17.09 12.77 32.75
N THR A 206 17.31 11.60 32.16
CA THR A 206 18.54 10.80 32.22
C THR A 206 19.27 10.74 30.86
N HIS A 207 18.83 11.52 29.87
CA HIS A 207 19.49 11.56 28.55
C HIS A 207 20.95 11.97 28.67
N TYR A 208 21.79 11.34 27.85
CA TYR A 208 23.21 11.71 27.77
C TYR A 208 23.38 12.96 26.93
N ARG A 209 24.35 13.80 27.33
CA ARG A 209 24.87 14.85 26.45
C ARG A 209 26.08 14.32 25.70
N TYR A 210 26.06 14.44 24.39
CA TYR A 210 27.17 14.13 23.50
C TYR A 210 28.07 15.35 23.33
N TYR A 211 29.38 15.14 23.37
CA TYR A 211 30.41 16.16 23.18
C TYR A 211 31.29 15.89 21.95
N ASP A 212 31.13 14.72 21.32
CA ASP A 212 31.77 14.37 20.06
C ASP A 212 30.86 13.43 19.24
N TRP A 213 30.87 13.55 17.92
CA TRP A 213 30.03 12.74 17.03
C TRP A 213 30.38 11.25 17.04
N HIS A 214 31.61 10.86 17.39
CA HIS A 214 31.99 9.44 17.55
C HIS A 214 31.23 8.76 18.69
N GLN A 215 30.69 9.51 19.65
CA GLN A 215 29.93 8.94 20.78
C GLN A 215 28.53 8.44 20.37
N ILE A 216 28.06 8.78 19.18
CA ILE A 216 26.73 8.42 18.69
C ILE A 216 26.77 7.00 18.14
N GLN A 217 25.86 6.17 18.63
CA GLN A 217 25.67 4.79 18.20
C GLN A 217 24.27 4.62 17.61
N LEU A 218 24.07 3.54 16.86
CA LEU A 218 22.73 3.16 16.41
C LEU A 218 21.83 2.89 17.63
N PRO A 219 20.61 3.47 17.69
CA PRO A 219 19.65 3.18 18.75
C PRO A 219 19.29 1.70 18.78
N ARG A 220 19.68 1.02 19.86
CA ARG A 220 19.33 -0.39 20.08
C ARG A 220 18.03 -0.52 20.87
N SER A 221 17.64 0.44 21.69
CA SER A 221 16.40 0.37 22.47
C SER A 221 15.27 1.12 21.79
N MET A 222 14.10 0.48 21.72
CA MET A 222 12.86 1.12 21.25
C MET A 222 12.32 2.09 22.31
N PRO A 223 11.51 3.10 21.94
CA PRO A 223 10.83 3.96 22.91
C PRO A 223 10.02 3.19 23.97
N ALA A 224 9.33 2.11 23.60
CA ALA A 224 8.62 1.22 24.51
C ALA A 224 9.56 0.47 25.49
N GLU A 225 10.84 0.36 25.16
CA GLU A 225 11.90 -0.18 26.02
C GLU A 225 12.63 0.94 26.80
N TRP A 226 11.98 2.11 26.96
CA TRP A 226 12.57 3.33 27.55
C TRP A 226 13.75 3.89 26.76
N GLY A 227 13.79 3.63 25.45
CA GLY A 227 14.71 4.25 24.51
C GLY A 227 14.31 5.68 24.16
N ASN A 228 15.24 6.42 23.57
CA ASN A 228 15.02 7.79 23.15
C ASN A 228 14.12 7.85 21.90
N GLY A 229 12.96 8.51 22.01
CA GLY A 229 11.98 8.66 20.92
C GLY A 229 12.54 9.31 19.66
N THR A 230 13.26 10.42 19.82
CA THR A 230 13.81 11.19 18.69
C THR A 230 14.93 10.43 17.99
N ALA A 231 15.83 9.81 18.77
CA ALA A 231 16.91 8.99 18.22
C ALA A 231 16.36 7.80 17.45
N TRP A 232 15.32 7.15 17.99
CA TRP A 232 14.61 6.08 17.31
C TRP A 232 14.04 6.52 15.96
N LEU A 233 13.29 7.63 15.95
CA LEU A 233 12.74 8.20 14.72
C LEU A 233 13.84 8.49 13.69
N ASP A 234 14.94 9.12 14.11
CA ASP A 234 16.09 9.39 13.24
C ASP A 234 16.71 8.12 12.64
N PHE A 235 16.89 7.08 13.45
CA PHE A 235 17.45 5.81 13.01
C PHE A 235 16.56 5.12 11.97
N ARG A 236 15.26 5.10 12.23
CA ARG A 236 14.27 4.46 11.36
C ARG A 236 14.12 5.19 10.03
N ILE A 237 14.12 6.53 10.04
CA ILE A 237 14.20 7.34 8.82
C ILE A 237 15.50 7.06 8.06
N PHE A 238 16.64 6.95 8.76
CA PHE A 238 17.92 6.58 8.13
C PHE A 238 17.89 5.20 7.45
N VAL A 239 17.22 4.21 8.06
CA VAL A 239 17.05 2.88 7.44
C VAL A 239 16.26 2.99 6.15
N GLN A 240 15.11 3.67 6.16
CA GLN A 240 14.30 3.91 4.95
C GLN A 240 15.10 4.61 3.85
N ARG A 241 15.89 5.64 4.21
CA ARG A 241 16.78 6.34 3.28
C ARG A 241 17.85 5.42 2.70
N SER A 242 18.46 4.56 3.51
CA SER A 242 19.48 3.60 3.04
C SER A 242 18.92 2.63 1.99
N ILE A 243 17.68 2.17 2.21
CA ILE A 243 16.95 1.30 1.28
C ILE A 243 16.65 2.05 -0.02
N ALA A 244 16.04 3.24 0.06
CA ALA A 244 15.75 4.08 -1.09
C ALA A 244 17.03 4.45 -1.88
N ASP A 245 18.12 4.75 -1.19
CA ASP A 245 19.42 5.06 -1.79
C ASP A 245 20.02 3.89 -2.56
N TYR A 246 19.75 2.65 -2.14
CA TYR A 246 20.20 1.46 -2.85
C TYR A 246 19.39 1.22 -4.14
N VAL A 247 18.07 1.43 -4.10
CA VAL A 247 17.22 1.41 -5.31
C VAL A 247 17.66 2.52 -6.28
N ARG A 248 17.87 3.76 -5.78
CA ARG A 248 18.32 4.89 -6.59
C ARG A 248 19.67 4.64 -7.25
N PHE A 249 20.60 4.00 -6.53
CA PHE A 249 21.90 3.62 -7.07
C PHE A 249 21.75 2.68 -8.29
N GLN A 250 20.94 1.63 -8.19
CA GLN A 250 20.72 0.70 -9.30
C GLN A 250 19.98 1.36 -10.46
N HIS A 251 18.94 2.15 -10.18
CA HIS A 251 18.23 2.94 -11.18
C HIS A 251 19.18 3.86 -11.95
N ALA A 252 20.00 4.65 -11.26
CA ALA A 252 20.96 5.54 -11.89
C ALA A 252 22.00 4.78 -12.74
N LEU A 253 22.43 3.60 -12.30
CA LEU A 253 23.35 2.76 -13.06
C LEU A 253 22.72 2.25 -14.38
N ILE A 254 21.46 1.81 -14.34
CA ILE A 254 20.72 1.39 -15.55
C ILE A 254 20.55 2.57 -16.50
N LYS A 255 20.10 3.73 -15.99
CA LYS A 255 19.89 4.96 -16.79
C LYS A 255 21.18 5.52 -17.39
N ALA A 256 22.33 5.30 -16.75
CA ALA A 256 23.62 5.68 -17.32
C ALA A 256 24.02 4.83 -18.54
N TYR A 257 23.51 3.59 -18.65
CA TYR A 257 23.70 2.73 -19.82
C TYR A 257 22.65 3.00 -20.91
N ASP A 258 21.38 3.08 -20.51
CA ASP A 258 20.28 3.42 -21.40
C ASP A 258 19.26 4.31 -20.66
N PRO A 259 19.24 5.63 -20.95
CA PRO A 259 18.28 6.56 -20.34
C PRO A 259 16.81 6.22 -20.64
N ASN A 260 16.53 5.55 -21.76
CA ASN A 260 15.17 5.26 -22.22
C ASN A 260 14.61 3.96 -21.67
N GLN A 261 15.47 3.08 -21.13
CA GLN A 261 15.04 1.80 -20.60
C GLN A 261 14.14 1.98 -19.37
N ILE A 262 13.01 1.30 -19.34
CA ILE A 262 12.08 1.32 -18.21
C ILE A 262 12.69 0.57 -17.03
N THR A 263 12.59 1.15 -15.84
CA THR A 263 12.93 0.53 -14.56
C THR A 263 11.72 0.48 -13.65
N MET A 264 11.61 -0.60 -12.89
CA MET A 264 10.59 -0.77 -11.87
C MET A 264 11.17 -1.41 -10.61
N HIS A 265 10.46 -1.27 -9.50
CA HIS A 265 10.69 -2.03 -8.28
C HIS A 265 9.33 -2.48 -7.77
N ASN A 266 9.24 -3.72 -7.28
CA ASN A 266 8.05 -4.23 -6.63
C ASN A 266 8.16 -4.09 -5.12
N LEU A 267 7.12 -3.51 -4.53
CA LEU A 267 6.92 -3.43 -3.10
C LEU A 267 5.87 -4.45 -2.69
N TYR A 268 6.03 -5.02 -1.51
CA TYR A 268 5.01 -5.85 -0.89
C TYR A 268 4.64 -5.22 0.45
N ASP A 269 3.55 -5.69 1.05
CA ASP A 269 3.17 -5.34 2.42
C ASP A 269 2.73 -3.87 2.63
N CYS A 270 1.70 -3.45 1.90
CA CYS A 270 1.09 -2.14 2.12
C CYS A 270 0.14 -2.18 3.32
N LEU A 271 0.44 -1.46 4.40
CA LEU A 271 -0.53 -1.18 5.45
C LEU A 271 -1.12 -2.43 6.17
N ARG A 272 -0.30 -3.46 6.43
CA ARG A 272 -0.60 -4.52 7.43
C ARG A 272 -0.82 -3.96 8.84
N PRO A 273 -1.13 -4.78 9.86
CA PRO A 273 -1.31 -4.29 11.24
C PRO A 273 -0.16 -3.44 11.81
N ASP A 274 1.07 -3.60 11.32
CA ASP A 274 2.22 -2.77 11.66
C ASP A 274 2.42 -1.55 10.73
N LEU A 275 1.56 -1.39 9.73
CA LEU A 275 1.52 -0.27 8.78
C LEU A 275 2.82 -0.07 8.00
N GLY A 276 3.53 -1.17 7.71
CA GLY A 276 4.84 -1.13 7.05
C GLY A 276 5.99 -0.70 7.97
N ALA A 277 5.72 -0.46 9.26
CA ALA A 277 6.72 -0.05 10.23
C ALA A 277 7.81 -1.10 10.46
N ARG A 278 7.65 -2.37 10.12
CA ARG A 278 8.70 -3.37 10.38
C ARG A 278 9.46 -3.78 9.12
N ASN A 279 8.82 -3.75 7.96
CA ASN A 279 9.41 -4.23 6.70
C ASN A 279 10.13 -3.13 5.88
N GLU A 280 9.80 -1.85 6.13
CA GLU A 280 10.64 -0.64 5.95
C GLU A 280 11.16 -0.10 4.59
N PRO A 281 10.64 -0.46 3.41
CA PRO A 281 10.65 0.53 2.33
C PRO A 281 9.69 1.68 2.68
N ASN A 282 10.12 2.95 2.54
CA ASN A 282 9.16 4.04 2.41
C ASN A 282 8.62 4.00 0.97
N HIS A 283 7.37 3.59 0.81
CA HIS A 283 6.73 3.39 -0.49
C HIS A 283 6.70 4.68 -1.32
N TRP A 284 6.50 5.84 -0.68
CA TRP A 284 6.48 7.14 -1.35
C TRP A 284 7.87 7.55 -1.84
N ASP A 285 8.92 7.29 -1.06
CA ASP A 285 10.30 7.57 -1.47
C ASP A 285 10.72 6.71 -2.66
N ILE A 286 10.44 5.40 -2.61
CA ILE A 286 10.75 4.48 -3.72
C ILE A 286 9.89 4.80 -4.94
N GLY A 287 8.62 5.12 -4.70
CA GLY A 287 7.68 5.61 -5.70
C GLY A 287 8.19 6.85 -6.44
N GLY A 288 9.09 7.65 -5.85
CA GLY A 288 9.74 8.80 -6.51
C GLY A 288 11.00 8.46 -7.33
N ILE A 289 11.51 7.22 -7.28
CA ILE A 289 12.84 6.86 -7.83
C ILE A 289 12.73 6.13 -9.18
N THR A 290 12.03 5.01 -9.25
CA THR A 290 11.94 4.17 -10.45
C THR A 290 10.95 4.73 -11.46
N ASP A 291 11.01 4.37 -12.74
CA ASP A 291 10.04 4.91 -13.71
C ASP A 291 8.61 4.40 -13.44
N ILE A 292 8.51 3.19 -12.93
CA ILE A 292 7.27 2.53 -12.51
C ILE A 292 7.40 2.04 -11.06
N ILE A 293 6.32 2.14 -10.29
CA ILE A 293 6.20 1.53 -8.96
C ILE A 293 5.22 0.37 -9.01
N GLY A 294 5.65 -0.79 -8.52
CA GLY A 294 4.84 -1.99 -8.47
C GLY A 294 4.45 -2.35 -7.04
N HIS A 295 3.24 -2.87 -6.85
CA HIS A 295 2.79 -3.42 -5.58
C HIS A 295 2.31 -4.86 -5.77
N ASP A 296 2.85 -5.78 -4.97
CA ASP A 296 2.57 -7.20 -5.00
C ASP A 296 1.34 -7.52 -4.15
N ILE A 297 0.42 -8.34 -4.68
CA ILE A 297 -0.91 -8.57 -4.11
C ILE A 297 -1.18 -10.07 -3.97
N TYR A 298 -1.37 -10.49 -2.72
CA TYR A 298 -1.68 -11.86 -2.31
C TYR A 298 -2.92 -11.88 -1.41
N PRO A 299 -4.15 -11.89 -1.97
CA PRO A 299 -5.36 -11.75 -1.18
C PRO A 299 -5.60 -12.91 -0.20
N SER A 300 -5.12 -14.13 -0.51
CA SER A 300 -5.35 -15.30 0.36
C SER A 300 -4.55 -15.26 1.67
N GLU A 301 -3.37 -14.65 1.69
CA GLU A 301 -2.57 -14.44 2.91
C GLU A 301 -3.21 -13.41 3.87
N ASN A 302 -4.17 -12.64 3.37
CA ASN A 302 -4.69 -11.44 4.01
C ASN A 302 -6.18 -11.56 4.43
N ASN A 303 -6.72 -12.78 4.53
CA ASN A 303 -8.11 -13.07 4.97
C ASN A 303 -9.21 -12.40 4.13
N PHE A 304 -9.04 -12.25 2.81
CA PHE A 304 -10.01 -11.56 1.93
C PHE A 304 -11.49 -11.99 2.09
N ARG A 305 -11.77 -13.29 2.31
CA ARG A 305 -13.13 -13.79 2.62
C ARG A 305 -13.75 -13.19 3.89
N LYS A 306 -12.93 -12.88 4.89
CA LYS A 306 -13.39 -12.33 6.17
C LYS A 306 -13.57 -10.82 6.09
N ASP A 307 -12.72 -10.14 5.33
CA ASP A 307 -12.71 -8.68 5.18
C ASP A 307 -12.48 -8.28 3.71
N PRO A 308 -13.56 -8.19 2.90
CA PRO A 308 -13.49 -7.77 1.50
C PRO A 308 -12.83 -6.40 1.29
N SER A 309 -13.06 -5.46 2.21
CA SER A 309 -12.53 -4.10 2.12
C SER A 309 -11.00 -4.04 2.26
N PHE A 310 -10.37 -5.11 2.73
CA PHE A 310 -8.92 -5.15 2.94
C PHE A 310 -8.13 -5.10 1.64
N SER A 311 -8.59 -5.73 0.55
CA SER A 311 -7.87 -5.58 -0.73
C SER A 311 -8.05 -4.18 -1.30
N SER A 312 -9.25 -3.60 -1.17
CA SER A 312 -9.49 -2.20 -1.54
C SER A 312 -8.54 -1.26 -0.81
N TRP A 313 -8.37 -1.46 0.51
CA TRP A 313 -7.39 -0.73 1.33
C TRP A 313 -5.95 -0.80 0.80
N PHE A 314 -5.49 -1.99 0.40
CA PHE A 314 -4.16 -2.16 -0.21
C PHE A 314 -4.04 -1.41 -1.53
N PHE A 315 -5.03 -1.57 -2.41
CA PHE A 315 -5.01 -0.95 -3.72
C PHE A 315 -5.16 0.57 -3.67
N ASP A 316 -5.99 1.11 -2.78
CA ASP A 316 -6.15 2.55 -2.58
C ASP A 316 -4.82 3.19 -2.17
N PHE A 317 -4.04 2.53 -1.30
CA PHE A 317 -2.69 2.98 -0.95
C PHE A 317 -1.69 2.85 -2.10
N ALA A 318 -1.64 1.69 -2.75
CA ALA A 318 -0.74 1.42 -3.87
C ALA A 318 -0.98 2.40 -5.04
N TYR A 319 -2.25 2.66 -5.36
CA TYR A 319 -2.67 3.63 -6.36
C TYR A 319 -2.24 5.03 -5.94
N SER A 320 -2.47 5.40 -4.68
CA SER A 320 -2.10 6.72 -4.16
C SER A 320 -0.60 7.00 -4.28
N VAL A 321 0.25 6.03 -3.96
CA VAL A 321 1.72 6.14 -4.12
C VAL A 321 2.09 6.40 -5.57
N ALA A 322 1.50 5.66 -6.51
CA ALA A 322 1.77 5.84 -7.93
C ALA A 322 1.25 7.18 -8.45
N HIS A 323 0.01 7.53 -8.11
CA HIS A 323 -0.70 8.71 -8.57
C HIS A 323 0.03 10.00 -8.20
N HIS A 324 0.39 10.18 -6.92
CA HIS A 324 1.09 11.38 -6.44
C HIS A 324 2.51 11.53 -7.00
N ASN A 325 3.10 10.44 -7.50
CA ASN A 325 4.41 10.47 -8.16
C ASN A 325 4.31 10.57 -9.71
N ASP A 326 3.12 10.91 -10.25
CA ASP A 326 2.85 10.99 -11.69
C ASP A 326 3.18 9.68 -12.44
N LYS A 327 2.84 8.55 -11.82
CA LYS A 327 3.11 7.19 -12.31
C LYS A 327 1.83 6.37 -12.42
N THR A 328 1.96 5.23 -13.08
CA THR A 328 0.90 4.21 -13.15
C THR A 328 1.18 3.12 -12.15
N MET A 329 0.13 2.62 -11.49
CA MET A 329 0.24 1.46 -10.60
C MET A 329 0.42 0.18 -11.43
N TRP A 330 1.46 -0.60 -11.13
CA TRP A 330 1.63 -1.96 -11.64
C TRP A 330 1.40 -2.98 -10.53
N VAL A 331 0.96 -4.18 -10.90
CA VAL A 331 0.88 -5.35 -10.01
C VAL A 331 1.87 -6.41 -10.50
N PRO A 332 3.13 -6.38 -10.03
CA PRO A 332 4.19 -7.30 -10.51
C PRO A 332 4.08 -8.73 -10.00
N GLU A 333 3.33 -8.92 -8.93
CA GLU A 333 2.98 -10.24 -8.40
C GLU A 333 1.49 -10.23 -8.07
N LEU A 334 0.73 -11.04 -8.79
CA LEU A 334 -0.66 -11.34 -8.53
C LEU A 334 -0.80 -12.82 -8.22
N GLU A 335 -1.40 -13.13 -7.08
CA GLU A 335 -1.64 -14.52 -6.69
C GLU A 335 -2.34 -15.33 -7.79
N SER A 336 -1.74 -16.47 -8.14
CA SER A 336 -2.16 -17.28 -9.30
C SER A 336 -2.62 -18.70 -8.94
N GLY A 337 -2.59 -19.03 -7.65
CA GLY A 337 -2.96 -20.32 -7.11
C GLY A 337 -2.74 -20.39 -5.60
N PRO A 338 -3.03 -21.55 -4.98
CA PRO A 338 -2.90 -21.71 -3.54
C PRO A 338 -1.47 -21.41 -3.07
N ILE A 339 -1.30 -20.54 -2.06
CA ILE A 339 0.03 -20.13 -1.56
C ILE A 339 0.23 -20.52 -0.09
N GLY A 340 1.38 -21.11 0.22
CA GLY A 340 1.81 -21.43 1.58
C GLY A 340 1.67 -22.90 2.00
N GLY A 341 1.85 -23.15 3.31
CA GLY A 341 1.58 -24.44 3.95
C GLY A 341 2.58 -25.57 3.72
N PHE A 342 3.68 -25.34 3.00
CA PHE A 342 4.68 -26.36 2.65
C PHE A 342 4.00 -27.66 2.16
N SER A 343 4.54 -28.83 2.52
CA SER A 343 3.97 -30.12 2.15
C SER A 343 2.57 -30.38 2.71
N ALA A 344 2.14 -29.63 3.73
CA ALA A 344 0.80 -29.76 4.30
C ALA A 344 -0.26 -29.03 3.45
N GLY A 345 0.17 -28.14 2.57
CA GLY A 345 -0.71 -27.31 1.75
C GLY A 345 -1.29 -26.13 2.53
N PRO A 346 -1.77 -25.10 1.81
CA PRO A 346 -2.24 -23.87 2.43
C PRO A 346 -3.63 -24.03 3.07
N ASN A 347 -3.96 -23.10 3.96
CA ASN A 347 -5.29 -23.04 4.59
C ASN A 347 -6.40 -22.62 3.61
N PHE A 348 -6.01 -21.96 2.51
CA PHE A 348 -6.91 -21.48 1.47
C PHE A 348 -6.43 -21.97 0.11
N ALA A 349 -7.36 -22.46 -0.71
CA ALA A 349 -7.08 -22.98 -2.03
C ALA A 349 -7.68 -22.04 -3.09
N THR A 350 -6.87 -21.10 -3.56
CA THR A 350 -7.21 -20.17 -4.63
C THR A 350 -7.67 -20.91 -5.88
N GLY A 351 -8.89 -20.62 -6.31
CA GLY A 351 -9.59 -21.26 -7.41
C GLY A 351 -9.84 -20.32 -8.60
N PRO A 352 -10.54 -20.78 -9.65
CA PRO A 352 -10.77 -19.98 -10.86
C PRO A 352 -11.58 -18.71 -10.61
N LEU A 353 -12.56 -18.74 -9.71
CA LEU A 353 -13.35 -17.55 -9.37
C LEU A 353 -12.53 -16.51 -8.59
N ASP A 354 -11.60 -16.95 -7.75
CA ASP A 354 -10.65 -16.05 -7.07
C ASP A 354 -9.76 -15.34 -8.10
N ILE A 355 -9.22 -16.08 -9.08
CA ILE A 355 -8.44 -15.48 -10.17
C ILE A 355 -9.24 -14.40 -10.88
N LYS A 356 -10.50 -14.67 -11.22
CA LYS A 356 -11.36 -13.68 -11.87
C LYS A 356 -11.52 -12.42 -10.99
N ARG A 357 -11.91 -12.58 -9.73
CA ARG A 357 -12.09 -11.47 -8.78
C ARG A 357 -10.82 -10.65 -8.56
N PHE A 358 -9.67 -11.32 -8.39
CA PHE A 358 -8.39 -10.64 -8.15
C PHE A 358 -7.98 -9.76 -9.33
N ASN A 359 -8.16 -10.23 -10.56
CA ASN A 359 -7.88 -9.41 -11.75
C ASN A 359 -8.87 -8.23 -11.88
N ILE A 360 -10.16 -8.46 -11.59
CA ILE A 360 -11.17 -7.38 -11.59
C ILE A 360 -10.79 -6.30 -10.57
N ALA A 361 -10.35 -6.68 -9.36
CA ALA A 361 -9.89 -5.73 -8.35
C ALA A 361 -8.65 -4.96 -8.84
N CYS A 362 -7.64 -5.64 -9.39
CA CYS A 362 -6.46 -4.96 -9.95
C CYS A 362 -6.84 -3.87 -10.96
N VAL A 363 -7.66 -4.23 -11.97
CA VAL A 363 -8.06 -3.30 -13.02
C VAL A 363 -8.96 -2.19 -12.46
N GLY A 364 -9.88 -2.54 -11.54
CA GLY A 364 -10.84 -1.61 -10.94
C GLY A 364 -10.17 -0.46 -10.19
N HIS A 365 -9.10 -0.76 -9.46
CA HIS A 365 -8.28 0.26 -8.79
C HIS A 365 -7.24 0.93 -9.71
N GLY A 366 -7.33 0.74 -11.03
CA GLY A 366 -6.49 1.44 -12.00
C GLY A 366 -5.10 0.83 -12.23
N ALA A 367 -4.90 -0.47 -11.96
CA ALA A 367 -3.66 -1.14 -12.36
C ALA A 367 -3.49 -1.10 -13.89
N LYS A 368 -2.26 -0.83 -14.33
CA LYS A 368 -1.86 -0.79 -15.74
C LYS A 368 -0.89 -1.89 -16.13
N CYS A 369 -0.79 -2.92 -15.29
CA CYS A 369 0.01 -4.12 -15.50
C CYS A 369 -0.41 -5.18 -14.49
N MET A 370 -0.53 -6.44 -14.93
CA MET A 370 -0.83 -7.59 -14.07
C MET A 370 0.12 -8.74 -14.39
N LEU A 371 0.98 -9.11 -13.45
CA LEU A 371 1.93 -10.21 -13.61
C LEU A 371 1.64 -11.28 -12.55
N TYR A 372 1.21 -12.46 -12.97
CA TYR A 372 0.92 -13.57 -12.05
C TYR A 372 2.18 -14.14 -11.40
N GLN A 373 2.16 -14.38 -10.09
CA GLN A 373 3.17 -15.17 -9.39
C GLN A 373 2.61 -16.57 -9.09
N GLY A 374 3.06 -17.64 -9.74
CA GLY A 374 3.77 -17.69 -11.03
C GLY A 374 3.01 -18.49 -12.10
N TYR A 375 3.65 -18.77 -13.23
CA TYR A 375 3.02 -19.59 -14.26
C TYR A 375 2.95 -21.05 -13.78
N ARG A 376 4.08 -21.56 -13.25
CA ARG A 376 4.29 -22.96 -12.82
C ARG A 376 5.08 -23.01 -11.50
N ASP A 377 4.71 -23.91 -10.60
CA ASP A 377 5.39 -24.14 -9.31
C ASP A 377 6.78 -24.79 -9.49
N TRP A 378 7.68 -24.56 -8.54
CA TRP A 378 9.06 -25.06 -8.58
C TRP A 378 9.17 -26.53 -8.14
N ASN A 379 9.86 -27.36 -8.93
CA ASN A 379 9.92 -28.81 -8.70
C ASN A 379 10.61 -29.25 -7.39
N PHE A 380 11.51 -28.43 -6.85
CA PHE A 380 12.39 -28.83 -5.74
C PHE A 380 11.96 -28.29 -4.37
N ILE A 381 10.97 -27.40 -4.31
CA ILE A 381 10.46 -26.87 -3.05
C ILE A 381 9.12 -27.55 -2.76
N PRO A 382 8.97 -28.24 -1.61
CA PRO A 382 7.68 -28.78 -1.20
C PRO A 382 6.83 -27.66 -0.58
N LEU A 383 6.65 -26.57 -1.31
CA LEU A 383 5.87 -25.39 -0.97
C LEU A 383 5.05 -25.04 -2.20
N THR A 384 3.75 -24.89 -2.03
CA THR A 384 2.92 -24.32 -3.08
C THR A 384 3.08 -22.82 -3.01
N TRP A 385 3.65 -22.20 -4.05
CA TRP A 385 3.76 -20.75 -4.14
C TRP A 385 2.63 -20.14 -4.98
N GLY A 386 1.87 -20.98 -5.67
CA GLY A 386 0.75 -20.60 -6.51
C GLY A 386 1.16 -20.63 -7.98
N ALA A 387 0.35 -21.31 -8.80
CA ALA A 387 0.60 -21.46 -10.22
C ALA A 387 -0.69 -21.56 -11.05
N LEU A 388 -0.66 -20.98 -12.25
CA LEU A 388 -1.73 -21.12 -13.24
C LEU A 388 -1.81 -22.54 -13.81
N VAL A 389 -0.68 -23.21 -14.00
CA VAL A 389 -0.60 -24.58 -14.53
C VAL A 389 -0.16 -25.58 -13.47
N ASP A 390 -0.34 -26.88 -13.73
CA ASP A 390 0.15 -27.92 -12.83
C ASP A 390 1.69 -28.12 -12.91
N PHE A 391 2.22 -29.02 -12.09
CA PHE A 391 3.65 -29.37 -12.08
C PHE A 391 4.18 -29.90 -13.42
N HIS A 392 3.33 -30.27 -14.37
CA HIS A 392 3.67 -30.74 -15.72
C HIS A 392 3.40 -29.70 -16.81
N GLY A 393 3.08 -28.45 -16.43
CA GLY A 393 2.79 -27.38 -17.38
C GLY A 393 1.41 -27.49 -18.05
N GLN A 394 0.50 -28.31 -17.53
CA GLN A 394 -0.83 -28.50 -18.10
C GLN A 394 -1.81 -27.43 -17.57
N PRO A 395 -2.63 -26.82 -18.45
CA PRO A 395 -3.67 -25.87 -18.06
C PRO A 395 -4.59 -26.39 -16.95
N THR A 396 -4.76 -25.58 -15.90
CA THR A 396 -5.76 -25.83 -14.85
C THR A 396 -7.00 -24.97 -15.06
N ALA A 397 -8.03 -25.12 -14.21
CA ALA A 397 -9.17 -24.20 -14.20
C ALA A 397 -8.76 -22.73 -13.96
N ARG A 398 -7.70 -22.50 -13.16
CA ARG A 398 -7.15 -21.15 -12.91
C ARG A 398 -6.55 -20.55 -14.17
N TYR A 399 -5.81 -21.34 -14.94
CA TYR A 399 -5.29 -20.91 -16.25
C TYR A 399 -6.42 -20.45 -17.18
N HIS A 400 -7.53 -21.19 -17.23
CA HIS A 400 -8.65 -20.83 -18.09
C HIS A 400 -9.38 -19.56 -17.61
N ALA A 401 -9.55 -19.38 -16.31
CA ALA A 401 -10.11 -18.14 -15.75
C ALA A 401 -9.20 -16.92 -16.00
N ALA A 402 -7.88 -17.07 -15.79
CA ALA A 402 -6.93 -16.02 -16.14
C ALA A 402 -6.99 -15.70 -17.64
N ALA A 403 -7.00 -16.72 -18.50
CA ALA A 403 -7.09 -16.52 -19.93
C ALA A 403 -8.36 -15.76 -20.33
N GLU A 404 -9.53 -16.09 -19.78
CA GLU A 404 -10.77 -15.37 -20.05
C GLU A 404 -10.65 -13.87 -19.75
N VAL A 405 -10.18 -13.51 -18.55
CA VAL A 405 -9.98 -12.10 -18.17
C VAL A 405 -8.95 -11.42 -19.08
N ASN A 406 -7.81 -12.07 -19.35
CA ASN A 406 -6.76 -11.51 -20.19
C ASN A 406 -7.27 -11.18 -21.60
N HIS A 407 -8.11 -12.04 -22.18
CA HIS A 407 -8.69 -11.80 -23.50
C HIS A 407 -9.70 -10.66 -23.48
N ILE A 408 -10.52 -10.51 -22.44
CA ILE A 408 -11.43 -9.36 -22.27
C ILE A 408 -10.64 -8.05 -22.23
N ILE A 409 -9.61 -7.97 -21.37
CA ILE A 409 -8.77 -6.76 -21.28
C ILE A 409 -8.11 -6.46 -22.63
N LYS A 410 -7.60 -7.48 -23.32
CA LYS A 410 -6.96 -7.33 -24.64
C LYS A 410 -7.93 -6.90 -25.75
N GLN A 411 -9.18 -7.38 -25.73
CA GLN A 411 -10.20 -6.97 -26.69
C GLN A 411 -10.57 -5.49 -26.54
N HIS A 412 -10.47 -4.95 -25.33
CA HIS A 412 -10.76 -3.56 -24.97
C HIS A 412 -9.50 -2.80 -24.52
N GLU A 413 -8.34 -3.16 -25.07
CA GLU A 413 -7.02 -2.72 -24.57
C GLU A 413 -6.85 -1.20 -24.56
N ALA A 414 -7.30 -0.51 -25.60
CA ALA A 414 -7.23 0.95 -25.67
C ALA A 414 -7.95 1.62 -24.49
N PHE A 415 -9.15 1.15 -24.17
CA PHE A 415 -9.91 1.66 -23.02
C PHE A 415 -9.18 1.36 -21.71
N PHE A 416 -8.76 0.11 -21.46
CA PHE A 416 -8.13 -0.24 -20.18
C PHE A 416 -6.74 0.39 -19.99
N LEU A 417 -6.05 0.77 -21.07
CA LEU A 417 -4.81 1.55 -20.99
C LEU A 417 -5.05 2.99 -20.52
N ASP A 418 -6.10 3.64 -21.02
CA ASP A 418 -6.34 5.07 -20.76
C ASP A 418 -7.26 5.32 -19.57
N ALA A 419 -8.24 4.44 -19.31
CA ALA A 419 -9.27 4.64 -18.30
C ALA A 419 -8.70 4.61 -16.87
N LEU A 420 -9.03 5.59 -16.03
CA LEU A 420 -8.57 5.66 -14.64
C LEU A 420 -9.75 5.71 -13.67
N PRO A 421 -9.56 5.31 -12.40
CA PRO A 421 -10.52 5.62 -11.35
C PRO A 421 -10.79 7.14 -11.31
N PRO A 422 -12.03 7.57 -10.99
CA PRO A 422 -12.31 8.97 -10.74
C PRO A 422 -11.39 9.49 -9.63
N GLN A 423 -11.09 10.78 -9.67
CA GLN A 423 -10.27 11.40 -8.64
C GLN A 423 -11.01 11.36 -7.30
N ALA A 424 -10.41 10.69 -6.31
CA ALA A 424 -10.99 10.60 -4.98
C ALA A 424 -11.15 12.00 -4.38
N GLN A 425 -12.29 12.24 -3.73
CA GLN A 425 -12.56 13.48 -3.01
C GLN A 425 -12.18 13.38 -1.52
N VAL A 426 -11.85 12.18 -1.05
CA VAL A 426 -11.52 11.89 0.34
C VAL A 426 -10.14 11.25 0.41
N ALA A 427 -9.25 11.84 1.20
CA ALA A 427 -7.91 11.33 1.43
C ALA A 427 -7.65 11.05 2.92
N PHE A 428 -6.98 9.94 3.20
CA PHE A 428 -6.41 9.65 4.51
C PHE A 428 -4.98 10.21 4.60
N TYR A 429 -4.74 11.06 5.60
CA TYR A 429 -3.38 11.50 5.90
C TYR A 429 -2.55 10.31 6.37
N HIS A 430 -1.44 10.03 5.68
CA HIS A 430 -0.54 8.93 6.00
C HIS A 430 0.90 9.44 6.16
N SER A 431 1.38 9.49 7.41
CA SER A 431 2.75 9.90 7.74
C SER A 431 3.57 8.72 8.23
N HIS A 432 4.66 8.41 7.54
CA HIS A 432 5.63 7.41 7.99
C HIS A 432 6.26 7.75 9.34
N GLU A 433 6.47 9.04 9.64
CA GLU A 433 7.01 9.46 10.94
C GLU A 433 6.03 9.16 12.08
N ASN A 434 4.72 9.35 11.85
CA ASN A 434 3.68 8.97 12.81
C ASN A 434 3.64 7.45 13.02
N VAL A 435 3.73 6.68 11.93
CA VAL A 435 3.81 5.21 11.96
C VAL A 435 5.03 4.75 12.77
N ILE A 436 6.23 5.27 12.47
CA ILE A 436 7.49 4.92 13.15
C ILE A 436 7.43 5.27 14.65
N LEU A 437 6.89 6.44 14.97
CA LEU A 437 6.77 6.88 16.36
C LEU A 437 5.86 5.93 17.15
N LEU A 438 4.71 5.58 16.57
CA LEU A 438 3.71 4.71 17.21
C LEU A 438 4.20 3.27 17.35
N ASP A 439 4.85 2.70 16.33
CA ASP A 439 5.50 1.38 16.41
C ASP A 439 6.61 1.37 17.47
N GLY A 440 7.43 2.42 17.51
CA GLY A 440 8.44 2.60 18.56
C GLY A 440 7.85 2.62 19.97
N GLN A 441 6.63 3.12 20.13
CA GLN A 441 5.89 3.17 21.39
C GLN A 441 5.00 1.94 21.65
N ALA A 442 4.99 0.94 20.76
CA ALA A 442 4.08 -0.22 20.80
C ALA A 442 2.58 0.16 20.76
N ASN A 443 2.25 1.16 19.94
CA ASN A 443 0.93 1.74 19.76
C ASN A 443 0.43 1.67 18.29
N GLU A 444 1.16 1.01 17.39
CA GLU A 444 0.84 0.88 15.97
C GLU A 444 -0.54 0.26 15.72
N GLN A 445 -0.97 -0.67 16.59
CA GLN A 445 -2.28 -1.30 16.52
C GLN A 445 -3.43 -0.29 16.62
N PHE A 446 -3.25 0.81 17.35
CA PHE A 446 -4.29 1.82 17.49
C PHE A 446 -4.41 2.66 16.21
N LEU A 447 -3.27 3.03 15.60
CA LEU A 447 -3.29 3.68 14.29
C LEU A 447 -3.96 2.77 13.25
N TYR A 448 -3.61 1.49 13.24
CA TYR A 448 -4.21 0.52 12.34
C TYR A 448 -5.74 0.44 12.50
N ARG A 449 -6.23 0.31 13.75
CA ARG A 449 -7.68 0.28 14.05
C ARG A 449 -8.40 1.55 13.60
N ALA A 450 -7.82 2.72 13.88
CA ALA A 450 -8.38 4.01 13.48
C ALA A 450 -8.46 4.13 11.95
N LEU A 451 -7.35 3.89 11.27
CA LEU A 451 -7.26 3.93 9.82
C LEU A 451 -8.21 2.93 9.15
N ARG A 452 -8.21 1.66 9.58
CA ARG A 452 -9.09 0.62 9.04
C ARG A 452 -10.55 0.88 9.34
N GLY A 453 -10.90 1.34 10.53
CA GLY A 453 -12.29 1.64 10.88
C GLY A 453 -12.86 2.79 10.06
N ALA A 454 -12.10 3.87 9.88
CA ALA A 454 -12.52 4.98 9.03
C ALA A 454 -12.59 4.60 7.55
N HIS A 455 -11.64 3.79 7.04
CA HIS A 455 -11.69 3.28 5.67
C HIS A 455 -12.88 2.34 5.46
N LEU A 456 -13.09 1.37 6.34
CA LEU A 456 -14.21 0.43 6.24
C LEU A 456 -15.56 1.17 6.25
N ALA A 457 -15.74 2.15 7.16
CA ALA A 457 -16.98 2.94 7.22
C ALA A 457 -17.28 3.68 5.90
N LEU A 458 -16.25 4.22 5.26
CA LEU A 458 -16.40 4.97 4.01
C LEU A 458 -16.47 4.07 2.77
N TRP A 459 -15.78 2.92 2.79
CA TRP A 459 -15.85 1.91 1.75
C TRP A 459 -17.25 1.29 1.68
N GLU A 460 -17.84 0.92 2.83
CA GLU A 460 -19.23 0.44 2.90
C GLU A 460 -20.27 1.53 2.54
N ALA A 461 -19.85 2.79 2.50
CA ALA A 461 -20.66 3.92 2.07
C ALA A 461 -20.43 4.30 0.59
N ASP A 462 -19.73 3.46 -0.19
CA ASP A 462 -19.48 3.60 -1.63
C ASP A 462 -18.61 4.83 -2.01
N TYR A 463 -17.72 5.30 -1.12
CA TYR A 463 -16.78 6.37 -1.45
C TYR A 463 -15.50 5.83 -2.12
N THR A 464 -15.00 6.55 -3.13
CA THR A 464 -13.63 6.35 -3.65
C THR A 464 -12.63 7.01 -2.72
N LEU A 465 -11.62 6.25 -2.30
CA LEU A 465 -10.70 6.62 -1.22
C LEU A 465 -9.25 6.64 -1.70
N GLN A 466 -8.46 7.54 -1.14
CA GLN A 466 -7.02 7.64 -1.38
C GLN A 466 -6.26 7.93 -0.08
N PHE A 467 -4.94 7.85 -0.15
CA PHE A 467 -4.02 8.27 0.90
C PHE A 467 -3.18 9.42 0.39
N VAL A 468 -2.75 10.30 1.29
CA VAL A 468 -1.84 11.39 0.97
C VAL A 468 -0.74 11.48 2.02
N GLU A 469 0.51 11.48 1.57
CA GLU A 469 1.66 11.74 2.44
C GLU A 469 1.88 13.26 2.55
N PRO A 470 2.29 13.77 3.73
CA PRO A 470 2.49 15.19 3.97
C PRO A 470 3.21 16.00 2.89
N ARG A 471 4.23 15.43 2.23
CA ARG A 471 5.00 16.13 1.19
C ARG A 471 4.19 16.48 -0.06
N PHE A 472 3.06 15.80 -0.26
CA PHE A 472 2.12 16.05 -1.35
C PHE A 472 0.94 16.91 -0.91
N LEU A 473 0.92 17.41 0.33
CA LEU A 473 -0.06 18.42 0.75
C LEU A 473 0.32 19.77 0.13
N GLY A 474 -0.60 20.42 -0.59
CA GLY A 474 -0.33 21.64 -1.37
C GLY A 474 -0.83 21.52 -2.81
N GLU A 475 0.07 21.69 -3.80
CA GLU A 475 -0.27 21.74 -5.24
C GLU A 475 -1.08 20.53 -5.73
N THR A 476 -0.85 19.34 -5.16
CA THR A 476 -1.53 18.08 -5.50
C THR A 476 -2.81 17.79 -4.70
N THR A 477 -3.17 18.64 -3.73
CA THR A 477 -4.39 18.44 -2.90
C THR A 477 -5.61 19.22 -3.37
N ALA A 478 -5.50 19.97 -4.46
CA ALA A 478 -6.59 20.80 -4.98
C ALA A 478 -7.88 20.00 -5.28
N ASP A 479 -7.74 18.70 -5.54
CA ASP A 479 -8.86 17.84 -5.91
C ASP A 479 -9.54 17.16 -4.71
N TYR A 480 -8.93 17.18 -3.52
CA TYR A 480 -9.55 16.64 -2.31
C TYR A 480 -10.55 17.62 -1.72
N ARG A 481 -11.69 17.10 -1.27
CA ARG A 481 -12.66 17.83 -0.45
C ARG A 481 -12.40 17.60 1.03
N VAL A 482 -11.98 16.39 1.40
CA VAL A 482 -11.73 16.02 2.80
C VAL A 482 -10.38 15.37 2.96
N ILE A 483 -9.62 15.80 3.98
CA ILE A 483 -8.47 15.08 4.50
C ILE A 483 -8.81 14.59 5.91
N LEU A 484 -8.87 13.27 6.12
CA LEU A 484 -9.07 12.64 7.42
C LEU A 484 -7.72 12.36 8.08
N LEU A 485 -7.65 12.59 9.40
CA LEU A 485 -6.47 12.35 10.22
C LEU A 485 -6.74 11.33 11.34
N PRO A 486 -6.98 10.04 11.03
CA PRO A 486 -7.16 9.01 12.05
C PRO A 486 -5.88 8.84 12.87
N PHE A 487 -5.98 9.00 14.19
CA PHE A 487 -4.91 8.78 15.17
C PHE A 487 -3.54 9.40 14.81
N VAL A 488 -3.53 10.65 14.32
CA VAL A 488 -2.30 11.39 13.98
C VAL A 488 -1.73 12.09 15.21
N MET A 489 -0.84 11.42 15.95
CA MET A 489 -0.20 12.00 17.14
C MET A 489 1.02 12.85 16.81
N HIS A 490 1.86 12.39 15.88
CA HIS A 490 3.05 13.11 15.42
C HIS A 490 2.68 14.08 14.31
N LEU A 491 2.86 15.37 14.56
CA LEU A 491 2.57 16.41 13.58
C LEU A 491 3.62 17.53 13.62
N PRO A 492 4.56 17.53 12.66
CA PRO A 492 5.45 18.66 12.39
C PRO A 492 4.70 19.94 12.02
N GLU A 493 5.28 21.09 12.34
CA GLU A 493 4.71 22.41 12.02
C GLU A 493 4.46 22.60 10.52
N THR A 494 5.38 22.14 9.67
CA THR A 494 5.26 22.21 8.21
C THR A 494 4.05 21.42 7.68
N HIS A 495 3.71 20.28 8.30
CA HIS A 495 2.53 19.51 7.89
C HIS A 495 1.24 20.24 8.31
N ALA A 496 1.23 20.83 9.51
CA ALA A 496 0.11 21.62 10.00
C ALA A 496 -0.12 22.90 9.16
N GLU A 497 0.94 23.52 8.64
CA GLU A 497 0.87 24.60 7.66
C GLU A 497 0.12 24.17 6.40
N SER A 498 0.52 23.07 5.77
CA SER A 498 -0.17 22.57 4.57
C SER A 498 -1.65 22.22 4.82
N LEU A 499 -1.98 21.67 5.99
CA LEU A 499 -3.37 21.40 6.37
C LEU A 499 -4.17 22.70 6.55
N ARG A 500 -3.58 23.75 7.15
CA ARG A 500 -4.22 25.06 7.26
C ARG A 500 -4.45 25.69 5.90
N GLU A 501 -3.49 25.58 4.99
CA GLU A 501 -3.62 26.08 3.62
C GLU A 501 -4.73 25.36 2.85
N PHE A 502 -4.82 24.03 2.98
CA PHE A 502 -5.88 23.23 2.39
C PHE A 502 -7.27 23.67 2.89
N VAL A 503 -7.43 23.88 4.20
CA VAL A 503 -8.70 24.39 4.77
C VAL A 503 -8.97 25.82 4.29
N GLN A 504 -7.96 26.69 4.28
CA GLN A 504 -8.08 28.07 3.82
C GLN A 504 -8.61 28.14 2.37
N GLN A 505 -8.24 27.18 1.53
CA GLN A 505 -8.63 27.07 0.11
C GLN A 505 -10.00 26.40 -0.13
N GLY A 506 -10.69 25.96 0.92
CA GLY A 506 -12.05 25.38 0.79
C GLY A 506 -12.15 23.89 1.12
N GLY A 507 -11.04 23.24 1.47
CA GLY A 507 -11.04 21.87 1.94
C GLY A 507 -11.57 21.70 3.37
N THR A 508 -11.92 20.47 3.74
CA THR A 508 -12.29 20.10 5.10
C THR A 508 -11.24 19.17 5.72
N VAL A 509 -10.74 19.54 6.89
CA VAL A 509 -9.86 18.66 7.69
C VAL A 509 -10.66 18.05 8.82
N ILE A 510 -10.62 16.72 8.96
CA ILE A 510 -11.29 16.00 10.06
C ILE A 510 -10.24 15.30 10.92
N GLY A 511 -10.08 15.78 12.16
CA GLY A 511 -9.20 15.21 13.16
C GLY A 511 -9.97 14.42 14.22
N PHE A 512 -9.31 13.42 14.80
CA PHE A 512 -9.84 12.63 15.91
C PHE A 512 -9.08 12.92 17.20
N ALA A 513 -9.47 12.22 18.27
CA ALA A 513 -8.79 12.42 19.54
C ALA A 513 -7.27 12.15 19.45
N LYS A 514 -6.50 12.79 20.34
CA LYS A 514 -5.01 12.75 20.35
C LYS A 514 -4.31 13.42 19.16
N LEU A 515 -5.03 14.17 18.31
CA LEU A 515 -4.43 14.89 17.20
C LEU A 515 -3.30 15.84 17.63
N GLY A 516 -2.13 15.73 17.00
CA GLY A 516 -1.02 16.67 17.16
C GLY A 516 -0.49 16.76 18.60
N HIS A 517 -0.40 15.63 19.32
CA HIS A 517 0.15 15.59 20.68
C HIS A 517 1.67 15.65 20.71
N VAL A 518 2.34 15.27 19.62
CA VAL A 518 3.80 15.13 19.52
C VAL A 518 4.34 15.95 18.35
N ASN A 519 5.45 16.67 18.56
CA ASN A 519 6.12 17.50 17.55
C ASN A 519 7.18 16.74 16.76
N GLU A 520 7.85 17.42 15.82
CA GLU A 520 8.90 16.88 14.94
C GLU A 520 10.14 16.36 15.69
N ARG A 521 10.29 16.74 16.96
CA ARG A 521 11.35 16.24 17.85
C ARG A 521 10.89 15.00 18.62
N GLY A 522 9.67 14.51 18.44
CA GLY A 522 9.11 13.46 19.27
C GLY A 522 8.70 13.94 20.67
N TRP A 523 8.58 15.25 20.90
CA TRP A 523 8.23 15.83 22.19
C TRP A 523 6.76 16.20 22.27
N ALA A 524 6.20 16.19 23.47
CA ALA A 524 4.85 16.67 23.68
C ALA A 524 4.70 18.15 23.34
N TRP A 525 3.66 18.51 22.58
CA TRP A 525 3.21 19.89 22.49
C TRP A 525 2.55 20.32 23.81
N ASN A 526 2.88 21.53 24.28
CA ASN A 526 2.26 22.09 25.49
C ASN A 526 0.80 22.51 25.25
N ASN A 527 0.50 23.09 24.08
CA ASN A 527 -0.85 23.39 23.64
C ASN A 527 -1.29 22.30 22.65
N ARG A 528 -2.50 21.76 22.81
CA ARG A 528 -2.99 20.64 21.98
C ARG A 528 -4.39 20.94 21.43
N PRO A 529 -4.71 20.57 20.18
CA PRO A 529 -3.81 20.01 19.16
C PRO A 529 -2.64 20.96 18.83
N GLY A 530 -1.43 20.42 18.75
CA GLY A 530 -0.19 21.19 18.61
C GLY A 530 0.04 21.78 17.22
N ALA A 531 1.24 22.32 16.97
CA ALA A 531 1.63 22.84 15.66
C ALA A 531 0.67 23.92 15.09
N GLY A 532 0.10 24.77 15.96
CA GLY A 532 -0.84 25.82 15.56
C GLY A 532 -2.25 25.33 15.21
N LEU A 533 -2.54 24.03 15.36
CA LEU A 533 -3.86 23.48 15.11
C LEU A 533 -4.91 23.96 16.12
N THR A 534 -4.53 24.36 17.34
CA THR A 534 -5.46 25.03 18.27
C THR A 534 -6.15 26.24 17.63
N SER A 535 -5.45 27.01 16.81
CA SER A 535 -6.03 28.14 16.08
C SER A 535 -6.87 27.71 14.87
N LEU A 536 -6.51 26.61 14.21
CA LEU A 536 -7.29 26.08 13.08
C LEU A 536 -8.68 25.61 13.55
N PHE A 537 -8.71 24.77 14.59
CA PHE A 537 -9.94 24.22 15.17
C PHE A 537 -10.62 25.17 16.15
N GLY A 538 -9.94 26.22 16.62
CA GLY A 538 -10.44 27.12 17.66
C GLY A 538 -10.60 26.45 19.03
N ALA A 539 -9.89 25.34 19.27
CA ALA A 539 -10.05 24.48 20.43
C ALA A 539 -8.70 24.18 21.08
N THR A 540 -8.62 24.34 22.40
CA THR A 540 -7.43 24.00 23.19
C THR A 540 -7.79 22.93 24.21
N GLU A 541 -7.10 21.79 24.17
CA GLU A 541 -7.31 20.66 25.09
C GLU A 541 -7.05 21.09 26.52
N THR A 542 -8.02 20.84 27.40
CA THR A 542 -7.92 21.10 28.84
C THR A 542 -7.83 19.81 29.65
N HIS A 543 -8.51 18.76 29.18
CA HIS A 543 -8.57 17.50 29.88
C HIS A 543 -8.68 16.32 28.92
N ILE A 544 -8.19 15.16 29.36
CA ILE A 544 -8.38 13.91 28.66
C ILE A 544 -8.67 12.77 29.64
N GLU A 545 -9.75 12.04 29.38
CA GLU A 545 -10.11 10.80 30.07
C GLU A 545 -9.84 9.60 29.15
N VAL A 546 -9.58 8.44 29.77
CA VAL A 546 -9.27 7.19 29.07
C VAL A 546 -10.16 6.07 29.59
N PHE A 547 -10.82 5.36 28.68
CA PHE A 547 -11.73 4.25 28.97
C PHE A 547 -11.31 3.03 28.14
N ARG A 548 -11.02 1.89 28.78
CA ARG A 548 -10.59 0.67 28.06
C ARG A 548 -11.75 -0.22 27.60
N GLU A 549 -12.95 0.07 28.07
CA GLU A 549 -14.19 -0.65 27.77
C GLU A 549 -15.25 0.38 27.34
N PRO A 550 -16.33 -0.04 26.63
CA PRO A 550 -17.47 0.83 26.33
C PRO A 550 -17.96 1.56 27.58
N HIS A 551 -18.17 2.87 27.46
CA HIS A 551 -18.47 3.72 28.61
C HIS A 551 -19.40 4.87 28.21
N GLU A 552 -20.41 5.17 29.03
CA GLU A 552 -21.41 6.22 28.73
C GLU A 552 -20.80 7.61 28.53
N LYS A 553 -19.65 7.90 29.17
CA LYS A 553 -18.94 9.17 29.00
C LYS A 553 -18.36 9.40 27.59
N ILE A 554 -18.11 8.34 26.82
CA ILE A 554 -17.66 8.45 25.42
C ILE A 554 -18.81 8.26 24.44
N THR A 555 -20.05 8.28 24.92
CA THR A 555 -21.26 8.19 24.10
C THR A 555 -21.72 9.57 23.67
N LEU A 556 -21.95 9.72 22.36
CA LEU A 556 -22.47 10.93 21.74
C LEU A 556 -24.00 10.86 21.75
N GLN A 557 -24.63 11.97 22.11
CA GLN A 557 -26.07 12.14 21.96
C GLN A 557 -26.40 12.50 20.51
N VAL A 558 -27.40 11.83 19.94
CA VAL A 558 -27.91 12.13 18.60
C VAL A 558 -28.90 13.29 18.66
N ASP A 559 -28.72 14.28 17.79
CA ASP A 559 -29.67 15.37 17.57
C ASP A 559 -30.39 15.17 16.23
N HIS A 560 -31.58 14.55 16.27
CA HIS A 560 -32.39 14.28 15.08
C HIS A 560 -32.87 15.56 14.35
N GLY A 561 -32.63 16.75 14.89
CA GLY A 561 -32.86 18.02 14.19
C GLY A 561 -31.69 18.51 13.34
N SER A 562 -30.53 17.83 13.40
CA SER A 562 -29.30 18.22 12.72
C SER A 562 -29.03 17.35 11.49
N ASP A 563 -28.59 17.98 10.39
CA ASP A 563 -28.18 17.30 9.15
C ASP A 563 -27.05 16.28 9.36
N LEU A 564 -26.25 16.45 10.43
CA LEU A 564 -25.20 15.48 10.80
C LEU A 564 -25.77 14.11 11.15
N PHE A 565 -26.99 14.05 11.67
CA PHE A 565 -27.64 12.82 12.11
C PHE A 565 -28.82 12.40 11.23
N ASP A 566 -28.91 12.93 10.00
CA ASP A 566 -29.97 12.53 9.08
C ASP A 566 -29.94 11.03 8.80
N GLY A 567 -31.10 10.39 8.95
CA GLY A 567 -31.27 8.95 8.78
C GLY A 567 -30.65 8.06 9.86
N ILE A 568 -30.20 8.61 11.00
CA ILE A 568 -29.72 7.84 12.15
C ILE A 568 -30.90 7.55 13.10
N GLU A 569 -31.12 6.27 13.42
CA GLU A 569 -32.24 5.83 14.26
C GLU A 569 -31.89 5.78 15.74
N ALA A 570 -30.65 5.44 16.10
CA ALA A 570 -30.22 5.40 17.49
C ALA A 570 -30.27 6.78 18.17
N ASP A 571 -30.65 6.81 19.45
CA ASP A 571 -30.58 8.01 20.28
C ASP A 571 -29.12 8.39 20.63
N ASN A 572 -28.20 7.43 20.52
CA ASN A 572 -26.85 7.52 21.05
C ASN A 572 -25.85 6.74 20.19
N LEU A 573 -24.65 7.28 20.00
CA LEU A 573 -23.57 6.65 19.26
C LEU A 573 -22.34 6.45 20.16
N ALA A 574 -21.71 5.28 20.08
CA ALA A 574 -20.54 4.99 20.90
C ALA A 574 -19.25 5.57 20.28
N GLY A 575 -18.46 6.26 21.11
CA GLY A 575 -17.04 6.53 20.85
C GLY A 575 -16.14 5.45 21.46
N PHE A 576 -14.83 5.61 21.28
CA PHE A 576 -13.83 4.66 21.77
C PHE A 576 -12.64 5.35 22.45
N TRP A 577 -12.14 4.69 23.49
CA TRP A 577 -10.88 4.93 24.20
C TRP A 577 -10.65 6.29 24.85
N HIS A 578 -10.55 7.36 24.07
CA HIS A 578 -10.24 8.70 24.57
C HIS A 578 -11.48 9.59 24.59
N ARG A 579 -11.54 10.45 25.58
CA ARG A 579 -12.46 11.59 25.64
C ARG A 579 -11.67 12.85 25.92
N GLN A 580 -11.73 13.82 25.03
CA GLN A 580 -11.07 15.11 25.22
C GLN A 580 -12.06 16.22 25.55
N GLU A 581 -11.68 17.11 26.45
CA GLU A 581 -12.38 18.35 26.72
C GLU A 581 -11.54 19.52 26.18
N PHE A 582 -12.24 20.55 25.69
CA PHE A 582 -11.61 21.69 25.05
C PHE A 582 -12.18 23.01 25.57
N ASP A 583 -11.30 23.98 25.76
CA ASP A 583 -11.67 25.39 25.77
C ASP A 583 -11.87 25.85 24.33
N LEU A 584 -13.08 26.32 24.01
CA LEU A 584 -13.48 26.70 22.66
C LEU A 584 -13.46 28.22 22.48
N SER A 585 -13.09 28.64 21.28
CA SER A 585 -13.25 30.02 20.82
C SER A 585 -14.72 30.31 20.48
N ASP A 586 -15.14 31.58 20.53
CA ASP A 586 -16.54 31.99 20.33
C ASP A 586 -17.09 31.65 18.93
N ASP A 587 -16.22 31.45 17.95
CA ASP A 587 -16.55 31.15 16.56
C ASP A 587 -16.56 29.64 16.24
N VAL A 588 -16.47 28.79 17.26
CA VAL A 588 -16.57 27.34 17.14
C VAL A 588 -18.02 26.89 17.29
N GLU A 589 -18.49 26.12 16.32
CA GLU A 589 -19.78 25.44 16.37
C GLU A 589 -19.64 24.05 16.98
N VAL A 590 -20.55 23.69 17.88
CA VAL A 590 -20.64 22.33 18.43
C VAL A 590 -21.68 21.54 17.65
N LEU A 591 -21.23 20.57 16.85
CA LEU A 591 -22.10 19.74 16.01
C LEU A 591 -22.72 18.56 16.76
N ALA A 592 -22.02 18.03 17.77
CA ALA A 592 -22.49 16.93 18.61
C ALA A 592 -21.96 17.08 20.03
N ARG A 593 -22.68 16.49 20.99
CA ARG A 593 -22.32 16.51 22.42
C ARG A 593 -22.24 15.10 22.98
N PHE A 594 -21.43 14.93 24.01
CA PHE A 594 -21.50 13.76 24.89
C PHE A 594 -22.78 13.85 25.74
N LEU A 595 -23.18 12.73 26.36
CA LEU A 595 -24.40 12.66 27.19
C LEU A 595 -24.45 13.67 28.35
N ASP A 596 -23.30 14.15 28.83
CA ASP A 596 -23.22 15.17 29.88
C ASP A 596 -23.20 16.61 29.34
N GLY A 597 -23.36 16.79 28.03
CA GLY A 597 -23.42 18.08 27.36
C GLY A 597 -22.07 18.64 26.90
N ALA A 598 -20.95 17.99 27.24
CA ALA A 598 -19.63 18.41 26.76
C ALA A 598 -19.53 18.27 25.21
N PRO A 599 -18.83 19.18 24.51
CA PRO A 599 -18.65 19.09 23.06
C PRO A 599 -17.96 17.78 22.64
N ALA A 600 -18.55 17.04 21.71
CA ALA A 600 -18.00 15.78 21.19
C ALA A 600 -17.51 15.90 19.74
N ILE A 601 -18.22 16.67 18.91
CA ILE A 601 -17.78 17.01 17.55
C ILE A 601 -17.92 18.52 17.42
N ILE A 602 -16.83 19.19 17.06
CA ILE A 602 -16.80 20.64 16.83
C ILE A 602 -16.41 20.94 15.40
N ARG A 603 -16.90 22.06 14.89
CA ARG A 603 -16.57 22.60 13.56
C ARG A 603 -16.20 24.06 13.68
N ARG A 604 -15.15 24.47 12.98
CA ARG A 604 -14.79 25.88 12.82
C ARG A 604 -14.55 26.19 11.35
N GLN A 605 -15.10 27.30 10.88
CA GLN A 605 -14.78 27.82 9.56
C GLN A 605 -13.40 28.50 9.59
N HIS A 606 -12.55 28.21 8.61
CA HIS A 606 -11.26 28.88 8.43
C HIS A 606 -11.03 29.14 6.95
N GLY A 607 -10.95 30.41 6.56
CA GLY A 607 -10.96 30.77 5.14
C GLY A 607 -12.25 30.32 4.45
N GLN A 608 -12.11 29.57 3.36
CA GLN A 608 -13.24 29.06 2.58
C GLN A 608 -13.71 27.66 3.01
N GLY A 609 -12.95 26.98 3.88
CA GLY A 609 -13.20 25.60 4.27
C GLY A 609 -13.50 25.43 5.77
N HIS A 610 -13.45 24.18 6.22
CA HIS A 610 -13.81 23.81 7.59
C HIS A 610 -12.75 22.93 8.26
N ALA A 611 -12.61 23.11 9.57
CA ALA A 611 -11.84 22.22 10.44
C ALA A 611 -12.81 21.56 11.43
N ILE A 612 -12.87 20.23 11.40
CA ILE A 612 -13.72 19.42 12.27
C ILE A 612 -12.84 18.60 13.22
N LEU A 613 -13.08 18.70 14.52
CA LEU A 613 -12.38 17.91 15.53
C LEU A 613 -13.37 17.04 16.30
N ILE A 614 -13.10 15.75 16.32
CA ILE A 614 -13.87 14.73 17.03
C ILE A 614 -13.11 14.41 18.32
N ALA A 615 -13.76 14.66 19.47
CA ALA A 615 -13.17 14.56 20.81
C ALA A 615 -12.98 13.11 21.31
N THR A 616 -13.23 12.12 20.46
CA THR A 616 -13.11 10.68 20.73
C THR A 616 -12.75 9.91 19.45
N HIS A 617 -12.62 8.59 19.52
CA HIS A 617 -12.33 7.73 18.37
C HIS A 617 -13.59 7.05 17.84
N LEU A 618 -14.31 7.71 16.93
CA LEU A 618 -15.41 7.09 16.18
C LEU A 618 -14.88 6.10 15.12
N ASP A 619 -13.70 6.38 14.61
CA ASP A 619 -12.92 5.54 13.71
C ASP A 619 -12.60 4.17 14.34
N MET A 620 -11.99 4.16 15.53
CA MET A 620 -11.74 2.92 16.25
C MET A 620 -13.03 2.26 16.76
N ALA A 621 -14.04 3.04 17.16
CA ALA A 621 -15.33 2.49 17.58
C ALA A 621 -15.96 1.65 16.46
N TYR A 622 -15.95 2.16 15.22
CA TYR A 622 -16.46 1.44 14.07
C TYR A 622 -15.69 0.16 13.78
N TRP A 623 -14.35 0.17 13.95
CA TRP A 623 -13.54 -1.04 13.79
C TRP A 623 -13.88 -2.12 14.81
N GLU A 624 -14.02 -1.76 16.09
CA GLU A 624 -14.29 -2.72 17.16
C GLU A 624 -15.74 -3.22 17.13
N HIS A 625 -16.68 -2.31 16.82
CA HIS A 625 -18.12 -2.54 16.83
C HIS A 625 -18.78 -1.86 15.62
N PRO A 626 -18.72 -2.49 14.43
CA PRO A 626 -19.39 -1.94 13.24
C PRO A 626 -20.89 -1.73 13.50
N ASP A 627 -21.35 -0.51 13.29
CA ASP A 627 -22.72 -0.08 13.59
C ASP A 627 -23.27 0.75 12.40
N PRO A 628 -24.42 0.38 11.80
CA PRO A 628 -25.00 1.09 10.66
C PRO A 628 -25.25 2.58 10.88
N ASP A 629 -25.63 2.99 12.09
CA ASP A 629 -25.87 4.39 12.44
C ASP A 629 -24.55 5.16 12.58
N LEU A 630 -23.51 4.52 13.13
CA LEU A 630 -22.16 5.10 13.16
C LEU A 630 -21.58 5.25 11.75
N ARG A 631 -21.77 4.27 10.86
CA ARG A 631 -21.44 4.40 9.43
C ARG A 631 -22.18 5.57 8.80
N LYS A 632 -23.48 5.71 9.10
CA LYS A 632 -24.28 6.81 8.57
C LYS A 632 -23.77 8.17 9.04
N LEU A 633 -23.22 8.27 10.25
CA LEU A 633 -22.54 9.48 10.71
C LEU A 633 -21.31 9.83 9.86
N PHE A 634 -20.50 8.83 9.46
CA PHE A 634 -19.39 9.05 8.52
C PHE A 634 -19.88 9.53 7.15
N ASP A 635 -20.94 8.91 6.62
CA ASP A 635 -21.58 9.33 5.36
C ASP A 635 -22.08 10.78 5.42
N ASN A 636 -22.74 11.17 6.53
CA ASN A 636 -23.23 12.52 6.74
C ASN A 636 -22.09 13.53 6.90
N LEU A 637 -20.98 13.18 7.55
CA LEU A 637 -19.78 14.03 7.62
C LEU A 637 -19.19 14.30 6.23
N MET A 638 -19.15 13.30 5.36
CA MET A 638 -18.70 13.46 3.97
C MET A 638 -19.66 14.34 3.17
N ALA A 639 -20.97 14.10 3.30
CA ALA A 639 -22.01 14.89 2.62
C ALA A 639 -21.99 16.36 3.06
N LEU A 640 -21.86 16.64 4.37
CA LEU A 640 -21.70 18.00 4.92
C LEU A 640 -20.43 18.69 4.42
N SER A 641 -19.42 17.92 4.02
CA SER A 641 -18.18 18.41 3.43
C SER A 641 -18.23 18.52 1.90
N GLY A 642 -19.40 18.25 1.28
CA GLY A 642 -19.61 18.38 -0.15
C GLY A 642 -19.00 17.27 -1.00
N VAL A 643 -18.65 16.13 -0.40
CA VAL A 643 -18.15 14.95 -1.11
C VAL A 643 -19.30 14.30 -1.90
N LYS A 644 -19.01 13.87 -3.13
CA LYS A 644 -19.95 13.13 -3.98
C LYS A 644 -19.50 11.69 -4.16
N LYS A 645 -20.45 10.77 -4.33
CA LYS A 645 -20.20 9.36 -4.63
C LYS A 645 -20.14 9.15 -6.13
N ASP A 646 -19.22 8.31 -6.58
CA ASP A 646 -18.99 8.00 -8.00
C ASP A 646 -19.83 6.79 -8.48
N VAL A 647 -20.14 5.87 -7.57
CA VAL A 647 -20.99 4.71 -7.80
C VAL A 647 -21.93 4.56 -6.60
N LEU A 648 -23.15 4.13 -6.86
CA LEU A 648 -24.11 3.79 -5.80
C LEU A 648 -24.64 2.39 -6.04
N LEU A 649 -24.56 1.54 -5.01
CA LEU A 649 -25.08 0.19 -5.04
C LEU A 649 -26.38 0.09 -4.24
N SER A 650 -27.34 -0.69 -4.74
CA SER A 650 -28.61 -0.97 -4.06
C SER A 650 -29.18 -2.33 -4.45
N GLY A 651 -30.07 -2.89 -3.64
CA GLY A 651 -30.73 -4.16 -3.90
C GLY A 651 -31.56 -4.61 -2.69
N GLU A 652 -32.22 -5.77 -2.79
CA GLU A 652 -33.09 -6.28 -1.72
C GLU A 652 -32.33 -6.54 -0.40
N ASN A 653 -31.05 -6.95 -0.49
CA ASN A 653 -30.18 -7.17 0.67
C ASN A 653 -29.08 -6.11 0.75
N ALA A 654 -29.49 -4.86 0.97
CA ALA A 654 -28.60 -3.69 0.94
C ALA A 654 -27.41 -3.80 1.91
N GLU A 655 -27.59 -4.38 3.09
CA GLU A 655 -26.49 -4.52 4.06
C GLU A 655 -25.44 -5.53 3.57
N TYR A 656 -25.88 -6.65 3.01
CA TYR A 656 -24.95 -7.61 2.40
C TYR A 656 -24.20 -7.00 1.23
N ILE A 657 -24.90 -6.26 0.35
CA ILE A 657 -24.27 -5.61 -0.81
C ILE A 657 -23.15 -4.68 -0.34
N ARG A 658 -23.40 -3.82 0.65
CA ARG A 658 -22.37 -2.91 1.19
C ARG A 658 -21.18 -3.63 1.80
N GLN A 659 -21.42 -4.73 2.53
CA GLN A 659 -20.37 -5.45 3.24
C GLN A 659 -19.56 -6.40 2.35
N ARG A 660 -20.10 -6.77 1.18
CA ARG A 660 -19.58 -7.90 0.37
C ARG A 660 -19.38 -7.58 -1.09
N VAL A 661 -19.97 -6.53 -1.64
CA VAL A 661 -19.82 -6.18 -3.06
C VAL A 661 -18.90 -4.98 -3.17
N ASP A 662 -17.73 -5.21 -3.76
CA ASP A 662 -16.78 -4.16 -4.12
C ASP A 662 -17.11 -3.63 -5.53
N ALA A 663 -17.09 -2.30 -5.70
CA ALA A 663 -17.45 -1.67 -6.95
C ALA A 663 -16.53 -0.50 -7.31
N HIS A 664 -15.96 -0.57 -8.52
CA HIS A 664 -15.05 0.44 -9.03
C HIS A 664 -15.53 0.99 -10.37
N LEU A 665 -15.46 2.32 -10.50
CA LEU A 665 -15.68 3.03 -11.75
C LEU A 665 -14.34 3.33 -12.41
N LEU A 666 -14.19 2.97 -13.67
CA LEU A 666 -13.14 3.48 -14.54
C LEU A 666 -13.74 4.44 -15.56
N VAL A 667 -13.04 5.55 -15.78
CA VAL A 667 -13.45 6.62 -16.68
C VAL A 667 -12.36 6.87 -17.72
N ASP A 668 -12.75 6.82 -18.99
CA ASP A 668 -12.01 7.38 -20.12
C ASP A 668 -12.82 8.54 -20.73
N ALA A 669 -12.26 9.26 -21.71
CA ALA A 669 -12.84 10.47 -22.29
C ALA A 669 -14.32 10.33 -22.69
N ASP A 670 -14.71 9.19 -23.28
CA ASP A 670 -16.06 8.94 -23.80
C ASP A 670 -16.67 7.60 -23.34
N GLN A 671 -15.96 6.82 -22.50
CA GLN A 671 -16.39 5.48 -22.09
C GLN A 671 -16.23 5.29 -20.59
N TYR A 672 -17.05 4.41 -20.01
CA TYR A 672 -16.97 4.04 -18.61
C TYR A 672 -16.98 2.53 -18.45
N ALA A 673 -16.38 2.02 -17.38
CA ALA A 673 -16.55 0.64 -16.96
C ALA A 673 -16.85 0.55 -15.48
N ILE A 674 -17.78 -0.33 -15.11
CA ILE A 674 -18.05 -0.71 -13.74
C ILE A 674 -17.50 -2.10 -13.51
N LEU A 675 -16.60 -2.24 -12.54
CA LEU A 675 -15.98 -3.48 -12.12
C LEU A 675 -16.56 -3.87 -10.77
N LEU A 676 -17.17 -5.05 -10.70
CA LEU A 676 -17.88 -5.55 -9.54
C LEU A 676 -17.28 -6.87 -9.08
N ASN A 677 -17.05 -7.00 -7.78
CA ASN A 677 -16.75 -8.29 -7.16
C ASN A 677 -17.75 -8.55 -6.03
N ASN A 678 -18.38 -9.72 -6.04
CA ASN A 678 -19.10 -10.24 -4.87
C ASN A 678 -18.17 -11.14 -4.08
N GLU A 679 -17.68 -10.63 -2.96
CA GLU A 679 -16.74 -11.31 -2.08
C GLU A 679 -17.42 -12.23 -1.06
N GLY A 680 -18.75 -12.33 -1.10
CA GLY A 680 -19.53 -13.13 -0.17
C GLY A 680 -20.04 -14.46 -0.75
N GLU A 681 -20.56 -15.30 0.14
CA GLU A 681 -20.98 -16.68 -0.14
C GLU A 681 -22.41 -16.80 -0.71
N SER A 682 -23.06 -15.68 -1.05
CA SER A 682 -24.45 -15.62 -1.52
C SER A 682 -24.52 -14.79 -2.79
N ALA A 683 -25.31 -15.23 -3.76
CA ALA A 683 -25.59 -14.42 -4.95
C ALA A 683 -26.51 -13.23 -4.60
N VAL A 684 -26.38 -12.14 -5.35
CA VAL A 684 -27.16 -10.92 -5.15
C VAL A 684 -27.62 -10.32 -6.46
N ASP A 685 -28.82 -9.74 -6.46
CA ASP A 685 -29.26 -8.85 -7.54
C ASP A 685 -28.91 -7.41 -7.14
N VAL A 686 -27.96 -6.82 -7.86
CA VAL A 686 -27.46 -5.47 -7.58
C VAL A 686 -27.94 -4.51 -8.65
N THR A 687 -28.40 -3.34 -8.20
CA THR A 687 -28.69 -2.19 -9.04
C THR A 687 -27.57 -1.18 -8.85
N VAL A 688 -26.91 -0.87 -9.96
CA VAL A 688 -25.81 0.09 -10.03
C VAL A 688 -26.34 1.40 -10.57
N ARG A 689 -26.00 2.50 -9.90
CA ARG A 689 -26.20 3.85 -10.44
C ARG A 689 -24.86 4.56 -10.58
N VAL A 690 -24.65 5.13 -11.75
CA VAL A 690 -23.46 5.92 -12.07
C VAL A 690 -23.92 7.35 -12.39
N PRO A 691 -23.53 8.36 -11.59
CA PRO A 691 -23.75 9.76 -11.91
C PRO A 691 -22.91 10.15 -13.14
N ALA A 692 -23.42 9.86 -14.34
CA ALA A 692 -22.70 10.08 -15.58
C ALA A 692 -22.80 11.54 -16.05
N ALA A 693 -21.68 12.13 -16.45
CA ALA A 693 -21.64 13.47 -17.04
C ALA A 693 -22.15 13.49 -18.50
N LYS A 694 -22.29 12.32 -19.12
CA LYS A 694 -22.72 12.11 -20.51
C LYS A 694 -23.84 11.07 -20.58
N GLU A 695 -24.58 11.10 -21.68
CA GLU A 695 -25.60 10.09 -21.98
C GLU A 695 -24.93 8.73 -22.23
N ILE A 696 -25.32 7.72 -21.47
CA ILE A 696 -24.94 6.32 -21.70
C ILE A 696 -26.09 5.69 -22.48
N THR A 697 -25.76 4.98 -23.55
CA THR A 697 -26.70 4.38 -24.48
C THR A 697 -26.71 2.85 -24.41
N MET A 698 -25.63 2.25 -23.92
CA MET A 698 -25.49 0.81 -23.84
C MET A 698 -24.69 0.38 -22.61
N ALA A 699 -25.17 -0.63 -21.89
CA ALA A 699 -24.45 -1.35 -20.86
C ALA A 699 -24.28 -2.82 -21.29
N THR A 700 -23.05 -3.33 -21.28
CA THR A 700 -22.77 -4.73 -21.66
C THR A 700 -21.90 -5.40 -20.61
N GLU A 701 -22.32 -6.56 -20.12
CA GLU A 701 -21.54 -7.40 -19.21
C GLU A 701 -20.55 -8.25 -20.03
N MET A 702 -19.26 -8.11 -19.76
CA MET A 702 -18.19 -8.58 -20.66
C MET A 702 -17.93 -10.09 -20.58
N PHE A 703 -18.28 -10.78 -19.48
CA PHE A 703 -18.08 -12.23 -19.38
C PHE A 703 -19.19 -13.03 -20.08
N THR A 704 -20.41 -12.49 -20.10
CA THR A 704 -21.60 -13.14 -20.68
C THR A 704 -22.03 -12.53 -22.01
N GLU A 705 -21.43 -11.39 -22.40
CA GLU A 705 -21.84 -10.54 -23.53
C GLU A 705 -23.30 -10.05 -23.43
N ALA A 706 -23.90 -10.13 -22.25
CA ALA A 706 -25.29 -9.73 -22.03
C ALA A 706 -25.44 -8.22 -22.12
N LYS A 707 -26.42 -7.76 -22.91
CA LYS A 707 -26.85 -6.35 -22.91
C LYS A 707 -27.80 -6.13 -21.75
N LEU A 708 -27.44 -5.23 -20.85
CA LEU A 708 -28.24 -4.90 -19.68
C LEU A 708 -29.26 -3.82 -20.04
N GLU A 709 -30.46 -3.92 -19.46
CA GLU A 709 -31.47 -2.87 -19.61
C GLU A 709 -31.02 -1.62 -18.88
N LEU A 710 -30.81 -0.55 -19.65
CA LEU A 710 -30.40 0.74 -19.14
C LEU A 710 -31.61 1.64 -18.91
N THR A 711 -31.69 2.25 -17.73
CA THR A 711 -32.60 3.37 -17.48
C THR A 711 -31.77 4.64 -17.37
N GLN A 712 -31.96 5.57 -18.30
CA GLN A 712 -31.32 6.88 -18.29
C GLN A 712 -32.31 7.93 -17.79
N THR A 713 -32.04 8.48 -16.61
CA THR A 713 -32.74 9.68 -16.09
C THR A 713 -31.68 10.77 -15.85
N ASP A 714 -31.43 11.12 -14.59
CA ASP A 714 -30.35 12.01 -14.16
C ASP A 714 -29.04 11.25 -13.89
N CYS A 715 -29.10 9.91 -13.94
CA CYS A 715 -27.97 8.99 -13.84
C CYS A 715 -28.19 7.80 -14.78
N ALA A 716 -27.12 7.06 -15.07
CA ALA A 716 -27.22 5.77 -15.75
C ALA A 716 -27.46 4.67 -14.70
N GLN A 717 -28.51 3.89 -14.89
CA GLN A 717 -28.88 2.79 -14.00
C GLN A 717 -29.04 1.50 -14.78
N PHE A 718 -28.50 0.41 -14.23
CA PHE A 718 -28.74 -0.95 -14.69
C PHE A 718 -28.75 -1.92 -13.50
N SER A 719 -29.31 -3.11 -13.70
CA SER A 719 -29.31 -4.17 -12.71
C SER A 719 -28.73 -5.45 -13.31
N LEU A 720 -28.04 -6.23 -12.47
CA LEU A 720 -27.51 -7.54 -12.84
C LEU A 720 -27.52 -8.50 -11.67
N HIS A 721 -27.58 -9.79 -12.00
CA HIS A 721 -27.37 -10.86 -11.05
C HIS A 721 -25.86 -11.11 -10.91
N LEU A 722 -25.34 -11.00 -9.70
CA LEU A 722 -23.94 -11.23 -9.37
C LEU A 722 -23.82 -12.50 -8.51
N PRO A 723 -23.27 -13.60 -9.06
CA PRO A 723 -23.12 -14.85 -8.32
C PRO A 723 -22.26 -14.70 -7.06
N ALA A 724 -22.40 -15.67 -6.14
CA ALA A 724 -21.52 -15.77 -4.97
C ALA A 724 -20.06 -15.96 -5.41
N GLU A 725 -19.15 -15.26 -4.74
CA GLU A 725 -17.70 -15.39 -4.96
C GLU A 725 -17.24 -15.16 -6.40
N ASP A 726 -17.96 -14.32 -7.16
CA ASP A 726 -17.68 -14.05 -8.58
C ASP A 726 -17.68 -12.53 -8.84
N GLY A 727 -17.30 -12.12 -10.05
CA GLY A 727 -17.26 -10.72 -10.46
C GLY A 727 -17.82 -10.46 -11.86
N ALA A 728 -18.01 -9.19 -12.18
CA ALA A 728 -18.49 -8.72 -13.48
C ALA A 728 -17.71 -7.47 -13.93
N ILE A 729 -17.57 -7.32 -15.24
CA ILE A 729 -17.09 -6.09 -15.86
C ILE A 729 -18.21 -5.61 -16.77
N VAL A 730 -18.74 -4.41 -16.50
CA VAL A 730 -19.80 -3.81 -17.31
C VAL A 730 -19.25 -2.60 -18.04
N LEU A 731 -19.13 -2.70 -19.36
CA LEU A 731 -18.73 -1.58 -20.21
C LEU A 731 -19.96 -0.72 -20.55
N LEU A 732 -19.83 0.59 -20.37
CA LEU A 732 -20.85 1.59 -20.61
C LEU A 732 -20.40 2.50 -21.76
N ASN A 733 -21.23 2.58 -22.81
CA ASN A 733 -20.97 3.38 -24.03
C ASN A 733 -22.09 4.38 -24.31
#